data_AF-A0A7V7JN83-F1
#
_entry.id   AF-A0A7V7JN83-F1
#
_cell.length_a   1.000
_cell.length_b   1.000
_cell.length_c   1.000
_cell.angle_alpha   90.00
_cell.angle_beta   90.00
_cell.angle_gamma   90.00
#
_symmetry.space_group_name_H-M   'P 1'
#
loop_
_entity.id
_entity.type
_entity.pdbx_description
1 polymer ?
#
loop_
_entity_poly.entity_id
_entity_poly.type
_entity_poly.pdbx_seq_one_letter_code
_entity_poly.pdbx_strand_id
1 'polypeptide(L)'
;MRETSPYANVPAPWPRPAAFVVAALVLAAFAVLDESGAIVRIPAVDAQEDRATSTDHESGAGGAANDDQDIARMKAIIEKFAGTYDEEYAKQLAEDVLHFDLTGSDTASSGQRVDYNYLYTAIVGHWRKTRIAYEFVSARIENKRGIVEVVEGSQYGWKWRTVFTFVRGGTYGWRIIGYDATQISPPLQTAPARAPVPAPTQQRIWRVHAYGSRGAEDGASWETAFRTLQPAIDRAYDAVTSGEIERAEVWVGRGAYRERRFNDTGSVILRERVDVYGGFAGRETRREERDWQGNVTCIDGGKARDGKPAYHTIIGADDSVFDGFEIVGVDAEADNASSTGKNHGGGMYNDGVSPTVANCVFRGYGGVESGGGVYNVDNAPTIVNCTFERNAGGGIRNVLDSRANIINCRFEKNWGEGMSNHKSSPTVINCIFADNMTDGIVNQASAPIITNCVIARNYRFGIDCADDSNPSITNCIIWDNEKDATRDTLSGATVTHSLAQGGYPGIGNIDADPLFAHAVAGDYRLLPGSPCIDAGTPNGAPETDSRGVPRPQGAGIDMGALEARILDGEPPREPLIEWVRQDWGRPGFGRTVAGARIRIGQQTFEHGLGTASGSHFRVYSPAPIDRFTAWVGITDSAGPHGSVEFRVVIPGRELYYSPRLGGSETPEPVDVATNGAHILDLYVSDGDDGPAADHAAWADPAITLRDGATLQLDEIGRGAIPMDFLAGDVHREMPPAPAPAVPAEFETPLPGPTTGPVESRRWSPRSSHTVVVHEDRLWVLGGYDGEWRNDVWRSRDGVNWTEMTAAAPWSPRFRHASVVFDGRLWVIGGMGPGDEPLNDVWHSTDGVHWIEAVREAPWTGRGAHAPLVYDDKLWLLGGMGFGGYVNYDVWYSEDGVVWHEVTDDAPWGPRWRHGAVVHDQKMWVLGGSGRNDVWYSTDGRDWVAATDAAPWTRREGHGTVVHNGRIWIIGGMEPGEIHLNDVWYSTDGVDWIEATYVAPWSPRAFGAAVIFDDKLWVIGGYGAGFNNDVWHSANGTAWRQVGSSPPALLEE
;
A
#
# COMPACT_ATOMS: atom_id res chain seq x y z
N MET A 1 -2.76 57.54 -21.53
CA MET A 1 -2.74 58.48 -22.68
C MET A 1 -1.81 57.92 -23.76
N ARG A 2 -2.12 58.22 -25.02
CA ARG A 2 -1.64 57.61 -26.29
C ARG A 2 -0.15 57.77 -26.64
N GLU A 3 0.33 56.78 -27.42
CA GLU A 3 1.19 56.78 -28.63
C GLU A 3 2.59 57.44 -28.67
N THR A 4 3.62 56.66 -29.06
CA THR A 4 4.41 56.69 -30.34
C THR A 4 5.80 56.04 -30.09
N SER A 5 6.10 54.84 -30.61
CA SER A 5 6.83 54.52 -31.89
C SER A 5 8.38 54.68 -31.79
N PRO A 6 9.24 54.10 -32.68
CA PRO A 6 9.43 52.71 -33.16
C PRO A 6 10.92 52.26 -33.06
N TYR A 7 11.23 50.95 -33.14
CA TYR A 7 12.38 50.31 -33.83
C TYR A 7 12.56 48.87 -33.33
N ALA A 8 12.91 47.98 -34.25
CA ALA A 8 12.69 46.55 -34.20
C ALA A 8 13.95 45.71 -33.96
N ASN A 9 13.71 44.45 -33.54
CA ASN A 9 14.44 43.19 -33.84
C ASN A 9 15.55 42.62 -32.91
N VAL A 10 15.15 41.62 -32.07
CA VAL A 10 15.70 40.24 -31.78
C VAL A 10 17.08 40.06 -31.05
N PRO A 11 17.41 38.98 -30.23
CA PRO A 11 16.68 37.98 -29.40
C PRO A 11 17.14 37.90 -27.89
N ALA A 12 16.51 37.03 -27.07
CA ALA A 12 16.74 36.72 -25.62
C ALA A 12 18.15 36.12 -25.26
N PRO A 13 18.54 35.76 -23.99
CA PRO A 13 17.84 35.78 -22.66
C PRO A 13 18.69 36.20 -21.39
N TRP A 14 18.00 36.35 -20.22
CA TRP A 14 18.47 36.54 -18.80
C TRP A 14 19.05 37.91 -18.33
N PRO A 15 18.71 38.35 -17.09
CA PRO A 15 19.54 38.04 -15.91
C PRO A 15 18.78 37.77 -14.57
N ARG A 16 19.42 37.00 -13.67
CA ARG A 16 19.16 36.95 -12.20
C ARG A 16 19.86 38.15 -11.51
N PRO A 17 19.72 38.39 -10.18
CA PRO A 17 18.52 38.57 -9.37
C PRO A 17 18.56 39.93 -8.61
N ALA A 18 17.42 40.60 -8.42
CA ALA A 18 17.30 41.79 -7.58
C ALA A 18 16.53 41.46 -6.28
N ALA A 19 17.21 40.91 -5.28
CA ALA A 19 16.65 40.69 -3.94
C ALA A 19 16.87 41.87 -2.97
N PHE A 20 17.38 43.01 -3.46
CA PHE A 20 17.73 44.16 -2.60
C PHE A 20 16.76 45.36 -2.68
N VAL A 21 15.62 45.26 -3.38
CA VAL A 21 14.73 46.42 -3.62
C VAL A 21 13.42 46.37 -2.82
N VAL A 22 13.02 45.23 -2.26
CA VAL A 22 11.73 45.12 -1.53
C VAL A 22 11.81 45.68 -0.10
N ALA A 23 12.97 45.71 0.55
CA ALA A 23 13.12 46.34 1.86
C ALA A 23 13.08 47.89 1.80
N ALA A 24 13.45 48.49 0.67
CA ALA A 24 13.44 49.95 0.49
C ALA A 24 12.04 50.51 0.16
N LEU A 25 11.16 49.69 -0.42
CA LEU A 25 9.77 50.09 -0.73
C LEU A 25 8.84 50.02 0.49
N VAL A 26 9.21 49.27 1.54
CA VAL A 26 8.46 49.20 2.80
C VAL A 26 8.63 50.46 3.66
N LEU A 27 9.63 51.32 3.37
CA LEU A 27 9.82 52.61 4.05
C LEU A 27 9.15 53.80 3.34
N ALA A 28 8.51 53.61 2.18
CA ALA A 28 7.92 54.69 1.39
C ALA A 28 6.38 54.82 1.47
N ALA A 29 5.69 53.99 2.28
CA ALA A 29 4.22 53.94 2.31
C ALA A 29 3.56 54.40 3.63
N PHE A 30 4.23 55.24 4.43
CA PHE A 30 3.58 55.98 5.53
C PHE A 30 3.40 57.46 5.14
N ALA A 31 2.30 57.77 4.47
CA ALA A 31 1.83 59.15 4.36
C ALA A 31 1.12 59.52 5.67
N VAL A 32 1.69 60.46 6.43
CA VAL A 32 1.01 61.11 7.54
C VAL A 32 0.02 62.12 6.95
N LEU A 33 -1.26 61.96 7.30
CA LEU A 33 -2.29 62.98 7.09
C LEU A 33 -2.26 63.94 8.28
N ASP A 34 -2.29 65.25 8.04
CA ASP A 34 -2.52 66.23 9.10
C ASP A 34 -4.02 66.39 9.43
N GLU A 35 -4.34 67.21 10.43
CA GLU A 35 -5.72 67.44 10.94
C GLU A 35 -6.69 68.04 9.89
N SER A 36 -6.22 68.37 8.68
CA SER A 36 -7.05 68.78 7.55
C SER A 36 -7.21 67.72 6.44
N GLY A 37 -6.51 66.59 6.55
CA GLY A 37 -6.62 65.46 5.63
C GLY A 37 -5.75 65.56 4.36
N ALA A 38 -4.65 66.32 4.37
CA ALA A 38 -3.70 66.37 3.25
C ALA A 38 -2.40 65.57 3.53
N ILE A 39 -1.82 64.97 2.49
CA ILE A 39 -0.59 64.16 2.54
C ILE A 39 0.66 65.06 2.59
N VAL A 40 1.48 64.94 3.64
CA VAL A 40 2.79 65.62 3.76
C VAL A 40 3.92 64.73 3.22
N ARG A 41 4.75 65.24 2.29
CA ARG A 41 5.96 64.55 1.78
C ARG A 41 7.17 64.77 2.71
N ILE A 42 7.91 63.70 3.03
CA ILE A 42 9.24 63.77 3.68
C ILE A 42 10.34 63.59 2.60
N PRO A 43 11.50 64.30 2.64
CA PRO A 43 12.51 64.27 1.57
C PRO A 43 13.38 63.00 1.62
N ALA A 44 13.83 62.53 0.45
CA ALA A 44 14.71 61.38 0.27
C ALA A 44 16.14 61.64 0.75
N VAL A 45 16.79 60.63 1.33
CA VAL A 45 18.21 60.62 1.68
C VAL A 45 18.99 59.93 0.55
N ASP A 46 19.93 60.65 -0.06
CA ASP A 46 20.84 60.15 -1.10
C ASP A 46 21.83 59.13 -0.53
N ALA A 47 21.99 58.00 -1.22
CA ALA A 47 23.08 57.05 -1.01
C ALA A 47 23.92 56.98 -2.30
N GLN A 48 24.98 57.78 -2.35
CA GLN A 48 26.12 57.63 -3.23
C GLN A 48 27.31 57.05 -2.43
N GLU A 49 28.19 56.32 -3.14
CA GLU A 49 29.45 55.68 -2.69
C GLU A 49 29.21 54.32 -2.01
N ASP A 50 29.79 53.18 -2.40
CA ASP A 50 31.15 52.97 -2.89
C ASP A 50 31.24 51.71 -3.79
N ARG A 51 31.97 51.82 -4.90
CA ARG A 51 32.37 50.72 -5.79
C ARG A 51 33.87 50.50 -5.58
N ALA A 52 34.28 49.38 -5.00
CA ALA A 52 35.67 48.92 -5.09
C ALA A 52 35.77 47.38 -5.03
N THR A 53 36.03 46.81 -6.22
CA THR A 53 36.97 45.69 -6.51
C THR A 53 37.12 44.52 -5.53
N SER A 54 36.79 43.30 -5.98
CA SER A 54 37.80 42.24 -6.14
C SER A 54 37.33 41.13 -7.08
N THR A 55 38.23 40.77 -7.99
CA THR A 55 38.24 39.61 -8.86
C THR A 55 39.06 38.49 -8.20
N ASP A 56 38.67 37.25 -8.53
CA ASP A 56 39.45 36.01 -8.57
C ASP A 56 39.73 35.15 -7.31
N HIS A 57 39.53 33.86 -7.56
CA HIS A 57 40.11 32.62 -7.00
C HIS A 57 39.61 31.97 -5.69
N GLU A 58 39.05 30.76 -5.91
CA GLU A 58 39.34 29.45 -5.28
C GLU A 58 39.24 29.23 -3.75
N SER A 59 38.44 28.19 -3.43
CA SER A 59 38.62 27.19 -2.37
C SER A 59 38.85 27.61 -0.91
N GLY A 60 37.98 27.11 -0.03
CA GLY A 60 38.34 26.81 1.37
C GLY A 60 37.64 27.64 2.45
N ALA A 61 36.95 26.91 3.34
CA ALA A 61 36.49 27.24 4.70
C ALA A 61 36.69 28.67 5.27
N GLY A 62 35.60 29.26 5.82
CA GLY A 62 35.68 30.34 6.80
C GLY A 62 34.43 31.23 6.92
N GLY A 63 33.33 30.72 7.49
CA GLY A 63 32.23 31.54 7.99
C GLY A 63 32.46 31.89 9.46
N ALA A 64 32.53 33.20 9.77
CA ALA A 64 32.44 33.75 11.14
C ALA A 64 32.45 35.31 11.18
N ALA A 65 32.86 36.01 10.12
CA ALA A 65 33.14 37.46 10.22
C ALA A 65 32.00 38.42 9.79
N ASN A 66 30.89 37.93 9.24
CA ASN A 66 29.78 38.79 8.77
C ASN A 66 28.61 38.90 9.78
N ASP A 67 28.52 38.01 10.76
CA ASP A 67 27.35 37.92 11.65
C ASP A 67 27.34 39.04 12.72
N ASP A 68 28.52 39.48 13.17
CA ASP A 68 28.63 40.53 14.20
C ASP A 68 28.24 41.94 13.70
N GLN A 69 28.44 42.24 12.42
CA GLN A 69 28.05 43.53 11.84
C GLN A 69 26.54 43.64 11.59
N ASP A 70 25.89 42.53 11.23
CA ASP A 70 24.45 42.49 11.00
C ASP A 70 23.65 42.47 12.32
N ILE A 71 24.19 41.83 13.37
CA ILE A 71 23.64 41.89 14.74
C ILE A 71 23.75 43.32 15.31
N ALA A 72 24.87 44.02 15.09
CA ALA A 72 25.04 45.40 15.53
C ALA A 72 24.07 46.38 14.84
N ARG A 73 23.78 46.15 13.54
CA ARG A 73 22.80 46.95 12.78
C ARG A 73 21.36 46.73 13.24
N MET A 74 20.96 45.50 13.56
CA MET A 74 19.62 45.23 14.09
C MET A 74 19.42 45.81 15.49
N LYS A 75 20.43 45.72 16.37
CA LYS A 75 20.37 46.34 17.71
C LYS A 75 20.20 47.86 17.65
N ALA A 76 20.92 48.54 16.75
CA ALA A 76 20.79 49.99 16.56
C ALA A 76 19.42 50.43 16.02
N ILE A 77 18.73 49.56 15.26
CA ILE A 77 17.37 49.83 14.74
C ILE A 77 16.33 49.62 15.86
N ILE A 78 16.47 48.59 16.68
CA ILE A 78 15.56 48.28 17.79
C ILE A 78 15.65 49.34 18.90
N GLU A 79 16.86 49.77 19.26
CA GLU A 79 17.07 50.85 20.25
C GLU A 79 16.45 52.19 19.82
N LYS A 80 16.31 52.41 18.51
CA LYS A 80 15.70 53.64 17.96
C LYS A 80 14.16 53.60 17.96
N PHE A 81 13.55 52.42 18.07
CA PHE A 81 12.10 52.21 18.07
C PHE A 81 11.49 52.03 19.47
N ALA A 82 12.31 51.77 20.50
CA ALA A 82 11.86 51.57 21.88
C ALA A 82 11.24 52.82 22.54
N GLY A 83 11.40 54.01 21.97
CA GLY A 83 10.89 55.27 22.55
C GLY A 83 9.43 55.62 22.24
N THR A 84 8.64 54.73 21.65
CA THR A 84 7.32 55.08 21.05
C THR A 84 6.09 54.30 21.56
N TYR A 85 6.22 53.43 22.57
CA TYR A 85 5.09 52.70 23.16
C TYR A 85 5.22 52.58 24.70
N ASP A 86 4.08 52.28 25.34
CA ASP A 86 3.92 52.12 26.81
C ASP A 86 5.00 51.19 27.42
N GLU A 87 5.60 51.63 28.52
CA GLU A 87 6.82 51.06 29.14
C GLU A 87 6.67 49.58 29.54
N GLU A 88 5.45 49.09 29.73
CA GLU A 88 5.15 47.71 30.13
C GLU A 88 5.14 46.73 28.95
N TYR A 89 4.75 47.18 27.74
CA TYR A 89 4.72 46.34 26.53
C TYR A 89 6.10 46.20 25.87
N ALA A 90 6.91 47.26 25.91
CA ALA A 90 8.29 47.22 25.44
C ALA A 90 9.18 46.34 26.34
N LYS A 91 8.87 46.25 27.65
CA LYS A 91 9.52 45.33 28.58
C LYS A 91 9.22 43.87 28.28
N GLN A 92 7.95 43.52 28.01
CA GLN A 92 7.59 42.14 27.67
C GLN A 92 8.26 41.69 26.36
N LEU A 93 8.27 42.56 25.33
CA LEU A 93 8.93 42.26 24.06
C LEU A 93 10.47 42.16 24.20
N ALA A 94 11.08 42.95 25.09
CA ALA A 94 12.49 42.84 25.39
C ALA A 94 12.82 41.60 26.23
N GLU A 95 11.98 41.21 27.19
CA GLU A 95 12.14 40.00 28.02
C GLU A 95 11.96 38.71 27.20
N ASP A 96 11.03 38.68 26.25
CA ASP A 96 10.80 37.53 25.35
C ASP A 96 11.93 37.34 24.34
N VAL A 97 12.60 38.43 23.94
CA VAL A 97 13.77 38.39 23.03
C VAL A 97 15.08 38.14 23.78
N LEU A 98 15.18 38.54 25.06
CA LEU A 98 16.37 38.37 25.90
C LEU A 98 16.45 37.01 26.62
N HIS A 99 15.39 36.18 26.64
CA HIS A 99 15.43 34.82 27.18
C HIS A 99 16.08 33.77 26.25
N PHE A 100 16.48 34.15 25.03
CA PHE A 100 17.39 33.34 24.22
C PHE A 100 18.84 33.62 24.65
N ASP A 101 19.28 32.91 25.68
CA ASP A 101 20.69 32.91 26.10
C ASP A 101 21.54 32.22 25.01
N LEU A 102 22.12 33.02 24.12
CA LEU A 102 23.10 32.60 23.11
C LEU A 102 24.53 32.53 23.67
N THR A 103 24.72 32.49 24.98
CA THR A 103 26.05 32.50 25.63
C THR A 103 26.33 31.28 26.52
N GLY A 104 25.78 30.12 26.17
CA GLY A 104 26.13 28.83 26.78
C GLY A 104 27.12 28.02 25.94
N SER A 105 28.42 28.25 26.13
CA SER A 105 29.47 27.35 25.68
C SER A 105 29.53 26.13 26.61
N ASP A 106 29.00 24.97 26.22
CA ASP A 106 29.67 23.69 26.50
C ASP A 106 29.08 22.45 25.79
N THR A 107 30.01 21.65 25.26
CA THR A 107 29.92 20.27 24.75
C THR A 107 29.30 19.99 23.38
N ALA A 108 30.19 19.59 22.46
CA ALA A 108 29.91 19.06 21.14
C ALA A 108 29.26 17.67 21.21
N SER A 109 28.02 17.54 20.72
CA SER A 109 27.45 16.36 20.01
C SER A 109 25.91 16.41 19.94
N SER A 110 25.33 17.35 19.21
CA SER A 110 24.02 17.19 18.57
C SER A 110 23.77 18.40 17.67
N GLY A 111 23.46 18.15 16.39
CA GLY A 111 23.28 19.20 15.38
C GLY A 111 21.93 19.90 15.44
N GLN A 112 21.64 20.66 16.50
CA GLN A 112 20.51 21.58 16.50
C GLN A 112 20.96 22.97 16.01
N ARG A 113 20.60 23.31 14.76
CA ARG A 113 20.65 24.67 14.23
C ARG A 113 19.38 25.42 14.65
N VAL A 114 19.53 26.64 15.16
CA VAL A 114 18.43 27.57 15.43
C VAL A 114 17.74 27.92 14.11
N ASP A 115 16.45 27.60 13.99
CA ASP A 115 15.66 27.75 12.76
C ASP A 115 15.14 29.18 12.59
N TYR A 116 15.82 29.96 11.74
CA TYR A 116 15.46 31.34 11.37
C TYR A 116 14.06 31.45 10.71
N ASN A 117 13.43 30.34 10.29
CA ASN A 117 12.08 30.35 9.70
C ASN A 117 10.96 30.68 10.69
N TYR A 118 11.15 30.42 11.99
CA TYR A 118 10.10 30.62 12.99
C TYR A 118 9.78 32.11 13.22
N LEU A 119 10.81 32.96 13.17
CA LEU A 119 10.68 34.41 13.37
C LEU A 119 10.02 35.10 12.16
N TYR A 120 10.34 34.65 10.94
CA TYR A 120 9.81 35.24 9.70
C TYR A 120 8.32 34.92 9.50
N THR A 121 7.90 33.67 9.77
CA THR A 121 6.51 33.23 9.60
C THR A 121 5.57 33.84 10.64
N ALA A 122 6.06 34.07 11.87
CA ALA A 122 5.29 34.74 12.92
C ALA A 122 4.92 36.18 12.54
N ILE A 123 5.82 36.91 11.88
CA ILE A 123 5.62 38.30 11.46
C ILE A 123 4.61 38.39 10.30
N VAL A 124 4.70 37.48 9.32
CA VAL A 124 3.78 37.46 8.15
C VAL A 124 2.37 37.02 8.52
N GLY A 125 2.22 36.06 9.44
CA GLY A 125 0.92 35.62 9.95
C GLY A 125 0.19 36.71 10.75
N HIS A 126 0.92 37.56 11.47
CA HIS A 126 0.34 38.71 12.18
C HIS A 126 -0.17 39.79 11.22
N TRP A 127 0.52 40.02 10.10
CA TRP A 127 0.16 41.03 9.11
C TRP A 127 -1.18 40.76 8.41
N ARG A 128 -1.52 39.50 8.13
CA ARG A 128 -2.81 39.12 7.49
C ARG A 128 -4.02 39.33 8.42
N LYS A 129 -3.86 39.08 9.73
CA LYS A 129 -4.91 39.30 10.74
C LYS A 129 -5.26 40.79 10.90
N THR A 130 -4.27 41.67 10.80
CA THR A 130 -4.48 43.13 10.91
C THR A 130 -5.14 43.72 9.66
N ARG A 131 -4.88 43.16 8.47
CA ARG A 131 -5.50 43.60 7.21
C ARG A 131 -7.00 43.30 7.17
N ILE A 132 -7.43 42.13 7.67
CA ILE A 132 -8.85 41.74 7.74
C ILE A 132 -9.62 42.66 8.70
N ALA A 133 -9.02 43.06 9.82
CA ALA A 133 -9.59 44.02 10.76
C ALA A 133 -9.76 45.43 10.13
N TYR A 134 -8.83 45.85 9.26
CA TYR A 134 -8.85 47.16 8.61
C TYR A 134 -9.88 47.23 7.47
N GLU A 135 -10.02 46.18 6.67
CA GLU A 135 -11.00 46.12 5.57
C GLU A 135 -12.45 46.04 6.09
N PHE A 136 -12.69 45.44 7.27
CA PHE A 136 -14.02 45.38 7.90
C PHE A 136 -14.47 46.70 8.53
N VAL A 137 -13.54 47.47 9.12
CA VAL A 137 -13.83 48.78 9.74
C VAL A 137 -14.08 49.86 8.67
N SER A 138 -13.48 49.70 7.49
CA SER A 138 -13.59 50.67 6.38
C SER A 138 -14.93 50.60 5.63
N ALA A 139 -15.72 49.53 5.80
CA ALA A 139 -16.94 49.30 5.03
C ALA A 139 -18.25 49.84 5.67
N ARG A 140 -18.22 50.42 6.90
CA ARG A 140 -19.47 50.77 7.61
C ARG A 140 -19.49 52.05 8.45
N ILE A 141 -18.64 53.01 8.15
CA ILE A 141 -18.74 54.36 8.75
C ILE A 141 -19.43 55.32 7.78
N GLU A 142 -20.74 55.17 7.62
CA GLU A 142 -21.62 56.27 7.22
C GLU A 142 -22.82 56.35 8.18
N ASN A 143 -22.85 57.42 8.96
CA ASN A 143 -24.00 57.94 9.71
C ASN A 143 -24.62 57.08 10.82
N LYS A 144 -24.28 57.37 12.09
CA LYS A 144 -25.17 58.01 13.10
C LYS A 144 -24.55 58.03 14.51
N ARG A 145 -24.87 59.06 15.27
CA ARG A 145 -24.37 59.36 16.64
C ARG A 145 -25.21 58.64 17.72
N GLY A 146 -24.53 58.09 18.74
CA GLY A 146 -25.02 58.02 20.12
C GLY A 146 -25.89 56.81 20.52
N ILE A 147 -25.48 55.57 20.24
CA ILE A 147 -26.20 54.36 20.67
C ILE A 147 -25.22 53.39 21.38
N VAL A 148 -25.68 52.77 22.47
CA VAL A 148 -25.08 51.55 23.03
C VAL A 148 -25.44 50.41 22.09
N GLU A 149 -24.48 49.91 21.32
CA GLU A 149 -24.73 48.82 20.39
C GLU A 149 -24.39 47.49 21.04
N VAL A 150 -25.36 46.58 21.05
CA VAL A 150 -25.17 45.18 21.41
C VAL A 150 -25.09 44.42 20.11
N VAL A 151 -23.92 43.89 19.78
CA VAL A 151 -23.73 43.01 18.62
C VAL A 151 -23.78 41.58 19.11
N GLU A 152 -24.76 40.84 18.60
CA GLU A 152 -24.90 39.40 18.80
C GLU A 152 -24.61 38.70 17.49
N GLY A 153 -23.69 37.74 17.52
CA GLY A 153 -23.32 36.93 16.36
C GLY A 153 -23.41 35.46 16.69
N SER A 154 -23.82 34.64 15.69
CA SER A 154 -23.71 33.19 15.77
C SER A 154 -23.07 32.62 14.51
N GLN A 155 -21.94 31.94 14.67
CA GLN A 155 -21.29 31.17 13.62
C GLN A 155 -20.64 29.94 14.25
N TYR A 156 -20.83 28.76 13.64
CA TYR A 156 -20.30 27.48 14.14
C TYR A 156 -20.74 27.10 15.56
N GLY A 157 -22.00 27.35 15.91
CA GLY A 157 -22.59 26.92 17.21
C GLY A 157 -22.28 27.82 18.41
N TRP A 158 -21.38 28.80 18.27
CA TRP A 158 -21.10 29.79 19.32
C TRP A 158 -21.99 31.01 19.17
N LYS A 159 -22.65 31.44 20.25
CA LYS A 159 -23.27 32.76 20.35
C LYS A 159 -22.36 33.66 21.17
N TRP A 160 -21.98 34.81 20.62
CA TRP A 160 -21.25 35.82 21.37
C TRP A 160 -22.05 37.13 21.40
N ARG A 161 -21.86 37.89 22.48
CA ARG A 161 -22.54 39.17 22.73
C ARG A 161 -21.50 40.20 23.13
N THR A 162 -21.34 41.24 22.31
CA THR A 162 -20.41 42.34 22.60
C THR A 162 -21.19 43.63 22.75
N VAL A 163 -21.04 44.30 23.91
CA VAL A 163 -21.71 45.58 24.20
C VAL A 163 -20.71 46.73 24.06
N PHE A 164 -20.99 47.66 23.16
CA PHE A 164 -20.19 48.86 22.95
C PHE A 164 -20.83 50.06 23.66
N THR A 165 -20.10 50.71 24.57
CA THR A 165 -20.52 51.98 25.20
C THR A 165 -19.57 53.10 24.79
N PHE A 166 -20.08 54.15 24.15
CA PHE A 166 -19.30 55.33 23.82
C PHE A 166 -19.35 56.35 24.97
N VAL A 167 -18.22 56.57 25.67
CA VAL A 167 -18.11 57.65 26.67
C VAL A 167 -17.47 58.87 26.03
N ARG A 168 -18.10 60.04 26.23
CA ARG A 168 -17.68 61.29 25.61
C ARG A 168 -16.64 62.01 26.48
N GLY A 169 -15.44 62.20 25.94
CA GLY A 169 -14.47 63.19 26.43
C GLY A 169 -13.06 62.64 26.58
N GLY A 170 -12.23 62.90 25.56
CA GLY A 170 -10.76 62.86 25.64
C GLY A 170 -10.14 61.48 25.88
N THR A 171 -9.36 61.01 24.90
CA THR A 171 -8.64 59.72 24.87
C THR A 171 -9.52 58.53 24.46
N TYR A 172 -9.34 58.07 23.23
CA TYR A 172 -9.98 56.85 22.72
C TYR A 172 -9.30 55.63 23.38
N GLY A 173 -9.90 55.11 24.44
CA GLY A 173 -9.54 53.81 25.02
C GLY A 173 -10.67 52.81 24.77
N TRP A 174 -10.32 51.62 24.26
CA TRP A 174 -11.23 50.48 24.22
C TRP A 174 -11.23 49.80 25.58
N ARG A 175 -12.40 49.51 26.16
CA ARG A 175 -12.51 48.68 27.37
C ARG A 175 -13.48 47.54 27.09
N ILE A 176 -12.95 46.32 27.00
CA ILE A 176 -13.76 45.09 26.98
C ILE A 176 -14.27 44.89 28.41
N ILE A 177 -15.59 45.01 28.62
CA ILE A 177 -16.22 44.79 29.93
C ILE A 177 -16.95 43.45 29.87
N GLY A 178 -16.19 42.37 29.94
CA GLY A 178 -16.71 41.00 30.06
C GLY A 178 -16.69 40.18 28.78
N TYR A 179 -16.08 39.01 28.87
CA TYR A 179 -16.14 37.90 27.92
C TYR A 179 -16.88 36.77 28.63
N ASP A 180 -18.09 36.44 28.20
CA ASP A 180 -18.83 35.29 28.71
C ASP A 180 -18.96 34.26 27.59
N ALA A 181 -17.91 33.44 27.43
CA ALA A 181 -17.97 32.25 26.59
C ALA A 181 -18.46 31.10 27.45
N THR A 182 -19.77 30.93 27.52
CA THR A 182 -20.32 29.65 27.95
C THR A 182 -20.07 28.63 26.84
N GLN A 183 -19.29 27.59 27.16
CA GLN A 183 -19.14 26.40 26.33
C GLN A 183 -20.54 25.81 26.12
N ILE A 184 -21.16 26.11 24.98
CA ILE A 184 -22.19 25.24 24.45
C ILE A 184 -21.40 24.21 23.66
N SER A 185 -21.18 23.03 24.26
CA SER A 185 -20.73 21.86 23.52
C SER A 185 -21.57 21.79 22.24
N PRO A 186 -20.97 21.84 21.03
CA PRO A 186 -21.75 21.58 19.85
C PRO A 186 -22.35 20.18 20.02
N PRO A 187 -23.66 19.99 19.78
CA PRO A 187 -24.17 18.64 19.65
C PRO A 187 -23.30 17.95 18.60
N LEU A 188 -22.76 16.78 18.95
CA LEU A 188 -22.11 15.86 18.03
C LEU A 188 -22.98 15.81 16.77
N GLN A 189 -22.51 16.45 15.70
CA GLN A 189 -23.10 16.21 14.39
C GLN A 189 -22.70 14.78 14.06
N THR A 190 -23.65 13.86 14.22
CA THR A 190 -23.62 12.64 13.42
C THR A 190 -23.37 13.06 11.98
N ALA A 191 -22.50 12.31 11.29
CA ALA A 191 -22.31 12.48 9.86
C ALA A 191 -23.71 12.62 9.23
N PRO A 192 -23.99 13.65 8.42
CA PRO A 192 -25.28 13.74 7.79
C PRO A 192 -25.47 12.46 6.98
N ALA A 193 -26.40 11.61 7.40
CA ALA A 193 -26.95 10.56 6.58
C ALA A 193 -27.22 11.17 5.21
N ARG A 194 -26.75 10.50 4.14
CA ARG A 194 -26.80 10.92 2.73
C ARG A 194 -28.14 11.60 2.44
N ALA A 195 -28.20 12.92 2.62
CA ALA A 195 -29.34 13.70 2.20
C ALA A 195 -29.26 13.64 0.67
N PRO A 196 -30.30 13.13 -0.03
CA PRO A 196 -30.32 13.24 -1.48
C PRO A 196 -30.19 14.74 -1.78
N VAL A 197 -29.04 15.13 -2.33
CA VAL A 197 -28.85 16.46 -2.91
C VAL A 197 -29.97 16.59 -3.93
N PRO A 198 -30.90 17.56 -3.77
CA PRO A 198 -31.90 17.78 -4.79
C PRO A 198 -31.15 18.09 -6.09
N ALA A 199 -31.39 17.28 -7.12
CA ALA A 199 -30.68 17.37 -8.39
C ALA A 199 -30.73 18.81 -8.93
N PRO A 200 -29.58 19.49 -9.10
CA PRO A 200 -29.56 20.76 -9.79
C PRO A 200 -29.97 20.52 -11.24
N THR A 201 -30.94 21.29 -11.73
CA THR A 201 -31.52 21.13 -13.06
C THR A 201 -30.61 21.52 -14.23
N GLN A 202 -29.29 21.57 -14.07
CA GLN A 202 -28.33 21.70 -15.19
C GLN A 202 -26.87 21.38 -14.78
N GLN A 203 -26.57 20.16 -14.31
CA GLN A 203 -25.17 19.71 -14.21
C GLN A 203 -24.66 19.30 -15.60
N ARG A 204 -23.51 19.85 -16.01
CA ARG A 204 -22.82 19.47 -17.25
C ARG A 204 -21.55 18.70 -16.90
N ILE A 205 -21.33 17.60 -17.64
CA ILE A 205 -20.24 16.65 -17.42
C ILE A 205 -19.21 16.86 -18.52
N TRP A 206 -17.94 17.01 -18.14
CA TRP A 206 -16.80 16.95 -19.05
C TRP A 206 -16.03 15.65 -18.85
N ARG A 207 -15.58 15.05 -19.95
CA ARG A 207 -14.90 13.75 -19.92
C ARG A 207 -13.43 13.88 -20.28
N VAL A 208 -12.61 13.12 -19.59
CA VAL A 208 -11.18 12.99 -19.82
C VAL A 208 -10.87 11.51 -20.03
N HIS A 209 -10.13 11.18 -21.08
CA HIS A 209 -9.72 9.80 -21.34
C HIS A 209 -8.33 9.83 -21.98
N ALA A 210 -7.35 9.11 -21.41
CA ALA A 210 -5.97 9.11 -21.90
C ALA A 210 -5.86 8.68 -23.38
N TYR A 211 -6.85 7.91 -23.87
CA TYR A 211 -6.97 7.44 -25.26
C TYR A 211 -8.00 8.24 -26.09
N GLY A 212 -8.43 9.41 -25.62
CA GLY A 212 -9.52 10.21 -26.17
C GLY A 212 -9.26 10.83 -27.56
N SER A 213 -10.26 10.68 -28.42
CA SER A 213 -10.56 11.28 -29.73
C SER A 213 -9.73 10.93 -30.99
N ARG A 214 -10.48 10.53 -32.04
CA ARG A 214 -10.19 10.71 -33.50
C ARG A 214 -10.82 12.03 -34.04
N GLY A 215 -11.22 12.97 -33.16
CA GLY A 215 -12.05 14.14 -33.45
C GLY A 215 -11.67 15.40 -32.64
N ALA A 216 -12.60 16.37 -32.48
CA ALA A 216 -12.38 17.58 -31.69
C ALA A 216 -12.49 17.30 -30.17
N GLU A 217 -11.48 17.69 -29.39
CA GLU A 217 -11.42 17.50 -27.93
C GLU A 217 -12.25 18.57 -27.19
N ASP A 218 -13.58 18.38 -27.08
CA ASP A 218 -14.48 19.30 -26.37
C ASP A 218 -15.02 18.77 -25.02
N GLY A 219 -14.76 17.49 -24.72
CA GLY A 219 -15.13 16.81 -23.48
C GLY A 219 -16.63 16.51 -23.32
N ALA A 220 -17.47 16.82 -24.31
CA ALA A 220 -18.92 16.66 -24.19
C ALA A 220 -19.38 15.19 -24.18
N SER A 221 -18.64 14.29 -24.80
CA SER A 221 -18.85 12.84 -24.79
C SER A 221 -17.53 12.09 -24.58
N TRP A 222 -17.58 10.76 -24.47
CA TRP A 222 -16.36 9.96 -24.35
C TRP A 222 -15.55 9.95 -25.66
N GLU A 223 -16.22 10.07 -26.81
CA GLU A 223 -15.60 10.19 -28.13
C GLU A 223 -14.86 11.52 -28.33
N THR A 224 -15.32 12.58 -27.68
CA THR A 224 -14.71 13.92 -27.71
C THR A 224 -13.95 14.26 -26.43
N ALA A 225 -13.69 13.27 -25.56
CA ALA A 225 -13.01 13.45 -24.28
C ALA A 225 -11.65 14.14 -24.43
N PHE A 226 -11.30 14.98 -23.47
CA PHE A 226 -9.96 15.56 -23.37
C PHE A 226 -8.93 14.46 -23.08
N ARG A 227 -7.72 14.60 -23.62
CA ARG A 227 -6.63 13.63 -23.33
C ARG A 227 -5.96 13.86 -21.98
N THR A 228 -6.08 15.05 -21.43
CA THR A 228 -5.41 15.47 -20.19
C THR A 228 -6.40 16.18 -19.26
N LEU A 229 -6.11 16.17 -17.95
CA LEU A 229 -7.05 16.64 -16.93
C LEU A 229 -7.24 18.16 -16.95
N GLN A 230 -6.13 18.91 -17.03
CA GLN A 230 -6.18 20.36 -16.81
C GLN A 230 -7.11 21.10 -17.79
N PRO A 231 -7.09 20.83 -19.12
CA PRO A 231 -8.02 21.47 -20.06
C PRO A 231 -9.51 21.21 -19.75
N ALA A 232 -9.84 20.00 -19.28
CA ALA A 232 -11.22 19.67 -18.92
C ALA A 232 -11.68 20.41 -17.67
N ILE A 233 -10.81 20.49 -16.65
CA ILE A 233 -11.07 21.23 -15.42
C ILE A 233 -11.24 22.73 -15.70
N ASP A 234 -10.36 23.32 -16.51
CA ASP A 234 -10.46 24.73 -16.87
C ASP A 234 -11.73 25.00 -17.70
N ARG A 235 -12.08 24.10 -18.64
CA ARG A 235 -13.31 24.25 -19.44
C ARG A 235 -14.58 24.14 -18.60
N ALA A 236 -14.61 23.22 -17.64
CA ALA A 236 -15.69 23.07 -16.68
C ALA A 236 -15.82 24.34 -15.80
N TYR A 237 -14.69 24.87 -15.34
CA TYR A 237 -14.64 26.09 -14.54
C TYR A 237 -15.11 27.34 -15.30
N ASP A 238 -14.82 27.46 -16.60
CA ASP A 238 -15.33 28.54 -17.45
C ASP A 238 -16.87 28.53 -17.53
N ALA A 239 -17.49 27.36 -17.60
CA ALA A 239 -18.95 27.24 -17.60
C ALA A 239 -19.56 27.63 -16.24
N VAL A 240 -18.87 27.27 -15.15
CA VAL A 240 -19.25 27.61 -13.78
C VAL A 240 -19.13 29.12 -13.50
N THR A 241 -18.07 29.78 -14.00
CA THR A 241 -17.80 31.21 -13.76
C THR A 241 -18.55 32.14 -14.70
N SER A 242 -18.90 31.68 -15.90
CA SER A 242 -19.80 32.42 -16.81
C SER A 242 -21.27 32.41 -16.37
N GLY A 243 -21.61 31.57 -15.39
CA GLY A 243 -22.98 31.39 -14.90
C GLY A 243 -23.84 30.50 -15.79
N GLU A 244 -23.25 29.73 -16.70
CA GLU A 244 -23.96 28.72 -17.50
C GLU A 244 -24.52 27.61 -16.61
N ILE A 245 -23.73 27.20 -15.61
CA ILE A 245 -24.06 26.15 -14.64
C ILE A 245 -23.56 26.55 -13.25
N GLU A 246 -24.17 26.02 -12.20
CA GLU A 246 -23.76 26.33 -10.81
C GLU A 246 -22.56 25.49 -10.35
N ARG A 247 -22.47 24.24 -10.84
CA ARG A 247 -21.44 23.25 -10.51
C ARG A 247 -21.20 22.32 -11.70
N ALA A 248 -19.96 21.92 -11.91
CA ALA A 248 -19.56 21.00 -12.97
C ALA A 248 -18.99 19.69 -12.42
N GLU A 249 -19.07 18.63 -13.23
CA GLU A 249 -18.35 17.39 -12.98
C GLU A 249 -17.35 17.12 -14.10
N VAL A 250 -16.17 16.61 -13.74
CA VAL A 250 -15.16 16.09 -14.64
C VAL A 250 -15.01 14.60 -14.37
N TRP A 251 -15.34 13.77 -15.36
CA TRP A 251 -15.24 12.32 -15.29
C TRP A 251 -13.98 11.87 -16.01
N VAL A 252 -13.08 11.22 -15.27
CA VAL A 252 -11.76 10.80 -15.73
C VAL A 252 -11.75 9.29 -15.91
N GLY A 253 -11.53 8.87 -17.15
CA GLY A 253 -11.39 7.48 -17.53
C GLY A 253 -10.14 6.83 -16.94
N ARG A 254 -10.14 5.51 -16.85
CA ARG A 254 -8.99 4.71 -16.44
C ARG A 254 -7.78 5.04 -17.31
N GLY A 255 -6.61 5.00 -16.70
CA GLY A 255 -5.37 5.28 -17.39
C GLY A 255 -4.33 5.95 -16.50
N ALA A 256 -3.13 6.07 -17.04
CA ALA A 256 -2.03 6.79 -16.41
C ALA A 256 -1.86 8.16 -17.08
N TYR A 257 -2.09 9.21 -16.32
CA TYR A 257 -2.04 10.61 -16.73
C TYR A 257 -0.68 11.19 -16.39
N ARG A 258 0.21 11.16 -17.39
CA ARG A 258 1.64 11.54 -17.32
C ARG A 258 1.95 12.79 -18.12
N GLU A 259 0.93 13.57 -18.46
CA GLU A 259 1.09 14.72 -19.33
C GLU A 259 2.11 15.72 -18.78
N ARG A 260 2.86 16.34 -19.69
CA ARG A 260 3.61 17.55 -19.35
C ARG A 260 2.60 18.64 -18.98
N ARG A 261 2.80 19.25 -17.82
CA ARG A 261 1.98 20.36 -17.33
C ARG A 261 2.81 21.64 -17.44
N PHE A 262 2.26 22.64 -18.12
CA PHE A 262 2.97 23.87 -18.47
C PHE A 262 2.91 24.96 -17.38
N ASN A 263 2.51 24.60 -16.16
CA ASN A 263 2.59 25.48 -15.00
C ASN A 263 3.92 25.28 -14.26
N ASP A 264 4.31 26.27 -13.47
CA ASP A 264 5.61 26.31 -12.77
C ASP A 264 5.82 25.14 -11.79
N THR A 265 4.73 24.48 -11.36
CA THR A 265 4.75 23.39 -10.39
C THR A 265 4.62 22.00 -10.99
N GLY A 266 4.26 21.89 -12.27
CA GLY A 266 3.93 20.60 -12.88
C GLY A 266 2.66 19.95 -12.30
N SER A 267 1.74 20.70 -11.69
CA SER A 267 0.58 20.17 -10.94
C SER A 267 -0.71 20.12 -11.76
N VAL A 268 -1.65 19.25 -11.38
CA VAL A 268 -3.08 19.42 -11.71
C VAL A 268 -3.70 20.36 -10.69
N ILE A 269 -4.38 21.40 -11.15
CA ILE A 269 -4.95 22.44 -10.30
C ILE A 269 -6.47 22.28 -10.28
N LEU A 270 -7.02 21.94 -9.12
CA LEU A 270 -8.47 21.88 -8.91
C LEU A 270 -9.09 23.29 -8.96
N ARG A 271 -10.41 23.34 -9.16
CA ARG A 271 -11.18 24.59 -9.26
C ARG A 271 -12.43 24.53 -8.38
N GLU A 272 -12.83 25.68 -7.85
CA GLU A 272 -14.06 25.77 -7.06
C GLU A 272 -15.27 25.30 -7.87
N ARG A 273 -16.20 24.59 -7.22
CA ARG A 273 -17.44 24.07 -7.82
C ARG A 273 -17.21 23.18 -9.04
N VAL A 274 -16.01 22.61 -9.18
CA VAL A 274 -15.68 21.58 -10.18
C VAL A 274 -15.30 20.31 -9.43
N ASP A 275 -16.17 19.32 -9.51
CA ASP A 275 -15.92 18.01 -8.90
C ASP A 275 -15.22 17.10 -9.90
N VAL A 276 -14.14 16.43 -9.49
CA VAL A 276 -13.31 15.60 -10.34
C VAL A 276 -13.35 14.16 -9.81
N TYR A 277 -13.83 13.25 -10.66
CA TYR A 277 -14.04 11.84 -10.34
C TYR A 277 -13.21 10.96 -11.28
N GLY A 278 -12.33 10.12 -10.75
CA GLY A 278 -11.60 9.06 -11.47
C GLY A 278 -12.31 7.73 -11.30
N GLY A 279 -12.05 6.73 -12.13
CA GLY A 279 -12.70 5.42 -12.00
C GLY A 279 -13.69 5.05 -13.10
N PHE A 280 -13.66 5.76 -14.23
CA PHE A 280 -14.56 5.49 -15.35
C PHE A 280 -13.88 4.57 -16.38
N ALA A 281 -14.59 3.61 -16.96
CA ALA A 281 -14.15 2.80 -18.08
C ALA A 281 -14.19 3.55 -19.43
N GLY A 282 -14.80 4.75 -19.47
CA GLY A 282 -14.84 5.60 -20.67
C GLY A 282 -16.10 5.40 -21.53
N ARG A 283 -17.19 4.94 -20.92
CA ARG A 283 -18.46 4.61 -21.60
C ARG A 283 -19.71 4.90 -20.76
N GLU A 284 -19.51 5.32 -19.52
CA GLU A 284 -20.55 5.57 -18.54
C GLU A 284 -21.42 6.77 -18.91
N THR A 285 -22.69 6.64 -18.58
CA THR A 285 -23.70 7.69 -18.71
C THR A 285 -24.11 8.27 -17.36
N ARG A 286 -23.78 7.59 -16.25
CA ARG A 286 -24.08 8.00 -14.87
C ARG A 286 -22.86 7.83 -13.97
N ARG A 287 -22.67 8.74 -12.99
CA ARG A 287 -21.56 8.66 -12.02
C ARG A 287 -21.59 7.36 -11.20
N GLU A 288 -22.78 6.83 -10.93
CA GLU A 288 -22.95 5.61 -10.11
C GLU A 288 -22.53 4.33 -10.84
N GLU A 289 -22.30 4.39 -12.15
CA GLU A 289 -21.73 3.29 -12.94
C GLU A 289 -20.20 3.19 -12.77
N ARG A 290 -19.57 4.21 -12.16
CA ARG A 290 -18.13 4.28 -11.91
C ARG A 290 -17.69 3.18 -10.94
N ASP A 291 -16.67 2.43 -11.35
CA ASP A 291 -15.94 1.50 -10.49
C ASP A 291 -14.52 2.05 -10.28
N TRP A 292 -14.35 2.84 -9.22
CA TRP A 292 -13.10 3.52 -8.92
C TRP A 292 -12.00 2.59 -8.40
N GLN A 293 -12.36 1.37 -7.97
CA GLN A 293 -11.40 0.35 -7.56
C GLN A 293 -10.90 -0.43 -8.79
N GLY A 294 -11.80 -0.80 -9.69
CA GLY A 294 -11.48 -1.56 -10.91
C GLY A 294 -10.89 -0.71 -12.05
N ASN A 295 -11.37 0.52 -12.23
CA ASN A 295 -10.94 1.42 -13.32
C ASN A 295 -9.89 2.43 -12.83
N VAL A 296 -8.75 1.92 -12.37
CA VAL A 296 -7.69 2.75 -11.76
C VAL A 296 -7.33 3.95 -12.64
N THR A 297 -7.46 5.13 -12.06
CA THR A 297 -7.12 6.42 -12.66
C THR A 297 -5.91 6.98 -11.93
N CYS A 298 -4.75 6.88 -12.56
CA CYS A 298 -3.47 7.23 -11.97
C CYS A 298 -3.00 8.59 -12.47
N ILE A 299 -2.69 9.52 -11.57
CA ILE A 299 -2.02 10.78 -11.88
C ILE A 299 -0.57 10.68 -11.41
N ASP A 300 0.34 10.78 -12.36
CA ASP A 300 1.76 10.61 -12.14
C ASP A 300 2.46 11.97 -12.12
N GLY A 301 3.05 12.32 -10.98
CA GLY A 301 3.88 13.51 -10.81
C GLY A 301 5.31 13.34 -11.35
N GLY A 302 5.69 12.13 -11.75
CA GLY A 302 7.02 11.67 -12.12
C GLY A 302 7.86 12.58 -13.01
N LYS A 303 7.22 13.05 -14.09
CA LYS A 303 7.87 13.73 -15.22
C LYS A 303 7.07 14.94 -15.71
N ALA A 304 6.16 15.45 -14.88
CA ALA A 304 5.17 16.44 -15.28
C ALA A 304 5.78 17.82 -15.61
N ARG A 305 6.97 18.14 -15.09
CA ARG A 305 7.66 19.43 -15.26
C ARG A 305 8.88 19.29 -16.17
N ASP A 306 8.65 19.13 -17.47
CA ASP A 306 9.73 19.02 -18.47
C ASP A 306 10.69 17.84 -18.22
N GLY A 307 10.12 16.67 -17.92
CA GLY A 307 10.92 15.49 -17.56
C GLY A 307 11.40 15.49 -16.12
N LYS A 308 11.15 16.58 -15.36
CA LYS A 308 11.32 16.63 -13.91
C LYS A 308 10.01 16.32 -13.16
N PRO A 309 10.13 15.93 -11.89
CA PRO A 309 8.98 15.79 -11.00
C PRO A 309 8.18 17.09 -10.81
N ALA A 310 6.88 16.92 -10.61
CA ALA A 310 6.02 17.98 -10.10
C ALA A 310 6.45 18.35 -8.67
N TYR A 311 6.28 19.63 -8.30
CA TYR A 311 6.44 20.04 -6.89
C TYR A 311 5.33 19.46 -6.02
N HIS A 312 4.11 19.47 -6.56
CA HIS A 312 2.93 18.82 -6.01
C HIS A 312 2.20 18.16 -7.17
N THR A 313 1.77 16.91 -7.03
CA THR A 313 1.02 16.28 -8.12
C THR A 313 -0.34 16.99 -8.30
N ILE A 314 -1.00 17.33 -7.20
CA ILE A 314 -2.28 18.03 -7.15
C ILE A 314 -2.20 19.31 -6.30
N ILE A 315 -2.89 20.37 -6.72
CA ILE A 315 -3.17 21.56 -5.91
C ILE A 315 -4.67 21.64 -5.68
N GLY A 316 -5.08 21.70 -4.40
CA GLY A 316 -6.49 21.71 -4.02
C GLY A 316 -7.23 23.02 -4.31
N ALA A 317 -8.55 22.98 -4.17
CA ALA A 317 -9.44 24.14 -4.26
C ALA A 317 -10.63 23.98 -3.30
N ASP A 318 -11.16 25.10 -2.81
CA ASP A 318 -12.41 25.10 -2.02
C ASP A 318 -13.58 24.60 -2.84
N ASP A 319 -14.60 24.05 -2.16
CA ASP A 319 -15.85 23.61 -2.78
C ASP A 319 -15.64 22.67 -3.99
N SER A 320 -14.62 21.83 -3.91
CA SER A 320 -14.28 20.81 -4.92
C SER A 320 -14.25 19.42 -4.29
N VAL A 321 -14.64 18.42 -5.09
CA VAL A 321 -14.49 17.00 -4.77
C VAL A 321 -13.40 16.41 -5.64
N PHE A 322 -12.51 15.61 -5.05
CA PHE A 322 -11.48 14.87 -5.74
C PHE A 322 -11.53 13.41 -5.30
N ASP A 323 -12.07 12.53 -6.16
CA ASP A 323 -12.50 11.19 -5.77
C ASP A 323 -12.02 10.10 -6.74
N GLY A 324 -11.39 9.03 -6.22
CA GLY A 324 -11.13 7.80 -6.97
C GLY A 324 -9.85 7.82 -7.80
N PHE A 325 -8.77 8.38 -7.25
CA PHE A 325 -7.49 8.50 -7.95
C PHE A 325 -6.36 7.78 -7.22
N GLU A 326 -5.44 7.20 -7.98
CA GLU A 326 -4.09 6.88 -7.51
C GLU A 326 -3.18 8.08 -7.83
N ILE A 327 -2.47 8.57 -6.82
CA ILE A 327 -1.57 9.72 -6.92
C ILE A 327 -0.17 9.21 -6.64
N VAL A 328 0.65 9.18 -7.69
CA VAL A 328 2.05 8.82 -7.60
C VAL A 328 2.86 10.11 -7.56
N GLY A 329 3.20 10.54 -6.35
CA GLY A 329 4.13 11.64 -6.12
C GLY A 329 5.56 11.11 -6.20
N VAL A 330 6.42 11.75 -6.97
CA VAL A 330 7.86 11.52 -6.85
C VAL A 330 8.56 12.81 -6.47
N ASP A 331 9.64 12.62 -5.73
CA ASP A 331 10.56 13.60 -5.17
C ASP A 331 10.70 14.88 -6.00
N ALA A 332 10.22 16.00 -5.46
CA ALA A 332 10.61 17.30 -5.96
C ALA A 332 12.09 17.47 -5.67
N GLU A 333 12.96 17.26 -6.67
CA GLU A 333 14.40 17.51 -6.56
C GLU A 333 14.62 18.70 -5.63
N ALA A 334 15.31 18.46 -4.51
CA ALA A 334 15.74 19.49 -3.58
C ALA A 334 16.70 20.44 -4.31
N ASP A 335 16.15 21.29 -5.19
CA ASP A 335 16.78 22.49 -5.69
C ASP A 335 16.92 23.37 -4.45
N ASN A 336 18.09 23.19 -3.84
CA ASN A 336 18.57 23.72 -2.58
C ASN A 336 18.46 25.26 -2.54
N ALA A 337 17.25 25.81 -2.39
CA ALA A 337 16.95 27.22 -2.08
C ALA A 337 15.44 27.52 -1.95
N SER A 338 15.11 28.22 -0.87
CA SER A 338 14.02 29.21 -0.72
C SER A 338 12.60 28.74 -0.37
N SER A 339 12.19 29.02 0.88
CA SER A 339 10.98 29.75 1.37
C SER A 339 9.69 29.86 0.53
N THR A 340 9.44 29.01 -0.47
CA THR A 340 8.39 29.22 -1.50
C THR A 340 7.33 28.12 -1.56
N GLY A 341 7.26 27.21 -0.59
CA GLY A 341 6.25 26.13 -0.56
C GLY A 341 6.51 24.96 -1.53
N LYS A 342 7.49 25.09 -2.43
CA LYS A 342 7.81 24.14 -3.52
C LYS A 342 8.41 22.79 -3.11
N ASN A 343 8.70 22.59 -1.82
CA ASN A 343 9.29 21.36 -1.29
C ASN A 343 8.32 20.57 -0.40
N HIS A 344 7.04 20.94 -0.32
CA HIS A 344 6.12 20.39 0.68
C HIS A 344 4.87 19.75 0.04
N GLY A 345 4.78 18.42 0.08
CA GLY A 345 3.59 17.66 -0.37
C GLY A 345 3.73 17.10 -1.79
N GLY A 346 4.36 15.92 -1.92
CA GLY A 346 4.61 15.28 -3.21
C GLY A 346 3.34 14.80 -3.91
N GLY A 347 2.30 14.45 -3.13
CA GLY A 347 0.99 14.09 -3.65
C GLY A 347 0.09 15.31 -3.87
N MET A 348 -0.38 15.94 -2.79
CA MET A 348 -1.32 17.07 -2.84
C MET A 348 -0.92 18.21 -1.90
N TYR A 349 -1.11 19.44 -2.35
CA TYR A 349 -0.88 20.66 -1.58
C TYR A 349 -2.15 21.52 -1.46
N ASN A 350 -2.52 21.85 -0.23
CA ASN A 350 -3.68 22.66 0.11
C ASN A 350 -3.23 23.84 0.99
N ASP A 351 -3.28 25.06 0.46
CA ASP A 351 -2.95 26.29 1.18
C ASP A 351 -4.15 27.23 1.22
N GLY A 352 -4.75 27.39 2.40
CA GLY A 352 -5.97 28.18 2.59
C GLY A 352 -7.21 27.61 1.90
N VAL A 353 -7.14 26.39 1.36
CA VAL A 353 -8.23 25.72 0.62
C VAL A 353 -8.58 24.37 1.24
N SER A 354 -9.85 24.01 1.18
CA SER A 354 -10.45 22.88 1.89
C SER A 354 -11.22 21.94 0.96
N PRO A 355 -10.53 21.19 0.06
CA PRO A 355 -11.18 20.22 -0.81
C PRO A 355 -11.76 19.03 -0.02
N THR A 356 -12.71 18.33 -0.65
CA THR A 356 -13.10 16.97 -0.24
C THR A 356 -12.32 15.96 -1.07
N VAL A 357 -11.52 15.12 -0.41
CA VAL A 357 -10.71 14.07 -1.03
C VAL A 357 -11.29 12.72 -0.61
N ALA A 358 -11.64 11.86 -1.56
CA ALA A 358 -12.28 10.58 -1.26
C ALA A 358 -11.72 9.42 -2.08
N ASN A 359 -11.63 8.23 -1.48
CA ASN A 359 -11.32 7.00 -2.21
C ASN A 359 -10.01 7.06 -3.02
N CYS A 360 -9.01 7.78 -2.49
CA CYS A 360 -7.74 8.03 -3.18
C CYS A 360 -6.59 7.23 -2.55
N VAL A 361 -5.59 6.89 -3.36
CA VAL A 361 -4.34 6.26 -2.91
C VAL A 361 -3.18 7.22 -3.16
N PHE A 362 -2.49 7.64 -2.10
CA PHE A 362 -1.28 8.45 -2.16
C PHE A 362 -0.05 7.58 -1.92
N ARG A 363 0.83 7.49 -2.92
CA ARG A 363 2.03 6.67 -2.88
C ARG A 363 3.25 7.44 -3.37
N GLY A 364 4.38 7.28 -2.67
CA GLY A 364 5.67 7.84 -3.06
C GLY A 364 6.78 6.78 -3.10
N TYR A 365 7.72 6.90 -4.04
CA TYR A 365 8.94 6.08 -4.09
C TYR A 365 10.16 7.03 -4.14
N GLY A 366 11.07 7.01 -3.17
CA GLY A 366 12.26 7.89 -3.11
C GLY A 366 12.69 8.33 -1.69
N GLY A 367 13.99 8.25 -1.39
CA GLY A 367 14.57 8.35 -0.03
C GLY A 367 15.29 9.65 0.34
N VAL A 368 14.70 10.83 0.09
CA VAL A 368 15.20 12.11 0.65
C VAL A 368 14.05 13.00 1.12
N GLU A 369 14.36 13.84 2.11
CA GLU A 369 13.44 14.64 2.92
C GLU A 369 12.58 15.61 2.10
N SER A 370 11.27 15.59 2.40
CA SER A 370 10.22 16.55 2.02
C SER A 370 9.37 16.15 0.79
N GLY A 371 8.28 15.45 1.08
CA GLY A 371 7.23 15.10 0.13
C GLY A 371 6.22 14.15 0.74
N GLY A 372 5.34 14.65 1.62
CA GLY A 372 4.26 13.85 2.18
C GLY A 372 3.12 13.60 1.17
N GLY A 373 2.23 12.67 1.48
CA GLY A 373 1.06 12.39 0.64
C GLY A 373 0.17 13.62 0.45
N VAL A 374 -0.23 14.29 1.54
CA VAL A 374 -0.96 15.57 1.53
C VAL A 374 -0.33 16.57 2.49
N TYR A 375 -0.21 17.82 2.07
CA TYR A 375 0.27 18.93 2.90
C TYR A 375 -0.81 20.02 3.01
N ASN A 376 -1.22 20.34 4.23
CA ASN A 376 -2.31 21.23 4.56
C ASN A 376 -1.82 22.45 5.36
N VAL A 377 -2.25 23.65 4.96
CA VAL A 377 -1.91 24.93 5.57
C VAL A 377 -3.17 25.77 5.77
N ASP A 378 -3.46 26.19 7.01
CA ASP A 378 -4.54 27.14 7.35
C ASP A 378 -5.89 26.79 6.71
N ASN A 379 -6.32 25.52 6.84
CA ASN A 379 -7.46 24.98 6.11
C ASN A 379 -8.25 23.90 6.89
N ALA A 380 -9.34 23.39 6.31
CA ALA A 380 -10.16 22.33 6.90
C ALA A 380 -10.68 21.32 5.86
N PRO A 381 -9.80 20.61 5.12
CA PRO A 381 -10.20 19.63 4.12
C PRO A 381 -10.87 18.41 4.76
N THR A 382 -11.70 17.72 4.00
CA THR A 382 -12.28 16.42 4.39
C THR A 382 -11.61 15.33 3.57
N ILE A 383 -11.03 14.33 4.22
CA ILE A 383 -10.28 13.24 3.59
C ILE A 383 -10.89 11.91 4.05
N VAL A 384 -11.47 11.14 3.12
CA VAL A 384 -12.31 9.97 3.45
C VAL A 384 -11.92 8.75 2.62
N ASN A 385 -11.82 7.58 3.25
CA ASN A 385 -11.53 6.31 2.56
C ASN A 385 -10.22 6.36 1.73
N CYS A 386 -9.23 7.13 2.19
CA CYS A 386 -7.96 7.28 1.49
C CYS A 386 -6.88 6.38 2.08
N THR A 387 -5.95 5.94 1.24
CA THR A 387 -4.76 5.17 1.66
C THR A 387 -3.50 6.00 1.41
N PHE A 388 -2.65 6.10 2.41
CA PHE A 388 -1.35 6.77 2.38
C PHE A 388 -0.27 5.73 2.65
N GLU A 389 0.44 5.31 1.61
CA GLU A 389 1.44 4.26 1.74
C GLU A 389 2.80 4.61 1.17
N ARG A 390 3.85 4.18 1.86
CA ARG A 390 5.25 4.31 1.42
C ARG A 390 5.69 5.76 1.14
N ASN A 391 4.99 6.75 1.68
CA ASN A 391 5.34 8.15 1.44
C ASN A 391 6.60 8.56 2.21
N ALA A 392 7.52 9.23 1.52
CA ALA A 392 8.80 9.64 2.08
C ALA A 392 8.69 10.70 3.17
N GLY A 393 7.90 11.74 2.94
CA GLY A 393 7.63 12.80 3.92
C GLY A 393 6.43 12.53 4.84
N GLY A 394 6.04 11.25 4.99
CA GLY A 394 4.86 10.83 5.75
C GLY A 394 3.54 10.91 4.99
N GLY A 395 2.45 10.47 5.62
CA GLY A 395 1.13 10.44 4.99
C GLY A 395 0.49 11.82 4.83
N ILE A 396 0.20 12.49 5.96
CA ILE A 396 -0.40 13.83 5.98
C ILE A 396 0.40 14.76 6.89
N ARG A 397 0.58 16.01 6.46
CA ARG A 397 1.15 17.08 7.30
C ARG A 397 0.19 18.27 7.39
N ASN A 398 -0.23 18.60 8.60
CA ASN A 398 -1.13 19.72 8.92
C ASN A 398 -0.36 20.82 9.65
N VAL A 399 -0.40 22.05 9.13
CA VAL A 399 0.27 23.19 9.76
C VAL A 399 -0.63 24.43 9.81
N LEU A 400 -0.31 25.34 10.74
CA LEU A 400 -0.93 26.68 10.85
C LEU A 400 -2.46 26.65 11.01
N ASP A 401 -2.99 26.13 12.12
CA ASP A 401 -4.44 26.03 12.44
C ASP A 401 -5.25 25.20 11.43
N SER A 402 -4.62 24.19 10.82
CA SER A 402 -5.33 23.25 9.96
C SER A 402 -6.22 22.30 10.80
N ARG A 403 -7.44 22.06 10.34
CA ARG A 403 -8.49 21.28 11.05
C ARG A 403 -9.08 20.21 10.14
N ALA A 404 -8.21 19.44 9.49
CA ALA A 404 -8.62 18.39 8.57
C ALA A 404 -9.53 17.35 9.25
N ASN A 405 -10.55 16.89 8.52
CA ASN A 405 -11.44 15.81 8.95
C ASN A 405 -11.06 14.52 8.20
N ILE A 406 -10.49 13.55 8.90
CA ILE A 406 -9.84 12.37 8.34
C ILE A 406 -10.61 11.13 8.80
N ILE A 407 -11.25 10.42 7.87
CA ILE A 407 -12.22 9.36 8.18
C ILE A 407 -11.94 8.10 7.36
N ASN A 408 -11.93 6.93 7.99
CA ASN A 408 -11.74 5.63 7.33
C ASN A 408 -10.46 5.55 6.47
N CYS A 409 -9.40 6.27 6.87
CA CYS A 409 -8.15 6.31 6.13
C CYS A 409 -7.13 5.31 6.68
N ARG A 410 -6.21 4.84 5.82
CA ARG A 410 -5.09 3.97 6.20
C ARG A 410 -3.76 4.69 5.95
N PHE A 411 -2.84 4.60 6.90
CA PHE A 411 -1.51 5.20 6.87
C PHE A 411 -0.49 4.12 7.15
N GLU A 412 0.09 3.57 6.08
CA GLU A 412 0.82 2.31 6.17
C GLU A 412 2.22 2.37 5.55
N LYS A 413 3.22 1.85 6.26
CA LYS A 413 4.57 1.66 5.70
C LYS A 413 5.19 2.95 5.16
N ASN A 414 4.78 4.11 5.67
CA ASN A 414 5.39 5.38 5.28
C ASN A 414 6.80 5.46 5.87
N TRP A 415 7.74 6.03 5.12
CA TRP A 415 9.11 6.21 5.64
C TRP A 415 9.19 7.35 6.67
N GLY A 416 8.28 8.33 6.57
CA GLY A 416 8.03 9.32 7.61
C GLY A 416 6.84 8.95 8.50
N GLU A 417 6.28 9.95 9.19
CA GLU A 417 5.16 9.74 10.11
C GLU A 417 3.89 9.38 9.33
N GLY A 418 2.96 8.64 9.95
CA GLY A 418 1.62 8.49 9.39
C GLY A 418 0.93 9.84 9.24
N MET A 419 0.93 10.65 10.31
CA MET A 419 0.44 12.02 10.30
C MET A 419 1.25 12.94 11.22
N SER A 420 1.44 14.19 10.79
CA SER A 420 2.12 15.22 11.57
C SER A 420 1.27 16.49 11.70
N ASN A 421 1.07 16.96 12.94
CA ASN A 421 0.24 18.11 13.28
C ASN A 421 1.07 19.17 14.01
N HIS A 422 1.20 20.36 13.40
CA HIS A 422 1.90 21.50 13.99
C HIS A 422 0.95 22.68 14.15
N LYS A 423 0.65 23.06 15.40
CA LYS A 423 -0.36 24.07 15.74
C LYS A 423 -1.68 23.84 15.02
N SER A 424 -2.10 22.57 14.91
CA SER A 424 -3.21 22.13 14.05
C SER A 424 -3.95 21.00 14.73
N SER A 425 -5.28 21.03 14.71
CA SER A 425 -6.12 20.10 15.50
C SER A 425 -7.12 19.37 14.60
N PRO A 426 -6.67 18.34 13.86
CA PRO A 426 -7.56 17.53 13.02
C PRO A 426 -8.51 16.66 13.83
N THR A 427 -9.56 16.19 13.17
CA THR A 427 -10.43 15.11 13.65
C THR A 427 -10.09 13.84 12.88
N VAL A 428 -9.85 12.73 13.59
CA VAL A 428 -9.39 11.45 13.03
C VAL A 428 -10.32 10.33 13.51
N ILE A 429 -11.02 9.68 12.60
CA ILE A 429 -12.08 8.70 12.92
C ILE A 429 -11.89 7.44 12.10
N ASN A 430 -12.02 6.24 12.71
CA ASN A 430 -11.96 4.95 12.00
C ASN A 430 -10.69 4.74 11.17
N CYS A 431 -9.57 5.35 11.56
CA CYS A 431 -8.33 5.29 10.80
C CYS A 431 -7.38 4.21 11.33
N ILE A 432 -6.49 3.73 10.46
CA ILE A 432 -5.43 2.77 10.81
C ILE A 432 -4.07 3.41 10.51
N PHE A 433 -3.21 3.52 11.52
CA PHE A 433 -1.83 3.99 11.43
C PHE A 433 -0.89 2.84 11.77
N ALA A 434 -0.30 2.23 10.75
CA ALA A 434 0.39 0.96 10.88
C ALA A 434 1.74 0.92 10.17
N ASP A 435 2.73 0.25 10.77
CA ASP A 435 4.03 -0.04 10.13
C ASP A 435 4.79 1.18 9.61
N ASN A 436 4.53 2.39 10.14
CA ASN A 436 5.27 3.57 9.71
C ASN A 436 6.68 3.55 10.32
N MET A 437 7.68 3.96 9.54
CA MET A 437 9.10 3.89 9.92
C MET A 437 9.51 4.96 10.94
N THR A 438 8.60 5.88 11.28
CA THR A 438 8.74 6.76 12.45
C THR A 438 7.52 6.60 13.36
N ASP A 439 6.77 7.68 13.59
CA ASP A 439 5.65 7.72 14.51
C ASP A 439 4.32 7.53 13.75
N GLY A 440 3.30 6.99 14.41
CA GLY A 440 1.95 6.91 13.84
C GLY A 440 1.36 8.31 13.64
N ILE A 441 1.31 9.08 14.73
CA ILE A 441 0.81 10.46 14.76
C ILE A 441 1.74 11.33 15.61
N VAL A 442 2.18 12.48 15.09
CA VAL A 442 2.96 13.48 15.84
C VAL A 442 2.13 14.74 16.04
N ASN A 443 2.11 15.25 17.28
CA ASN A 443 1.42 16.47 17.67
C ASN A 443 2.39 17.47 18.31
N GLN A 444 2.42 18.70 17.80
CA GLN A 444 3.19 19.80 18.37
C GLN A 444 2.28 21.01 18.56
N ALA A 445 2.11 21.48 19.80
CA ALA A 445 1.14 22.52 20.18
C ALA A 445 -0.26 22.29 19.58
N SER A 446 -0.73 21.03 19.61
CA SER A 446 -1.90 20.56 18.85
C SER A 446 -2.86 19.74 19.71
N ALA A 447 -4.15 19.79 19.36
CA ALA A 447 -5.25 19.19 20.15
C ALA A 447 -6.20 18.35 19.28
N PRO A 448 -5.71 17.31 18.56
CA PRO A 448 -6.58 16.52 17.69
C PRO A 448 -7.61 15.71 18.49
N ILE A 449 -8.73 15.38 17.82
CA ILE A 449 -9.72 14.42 18.30
C ILE A 449 -9.49 13.11 17.54
N ILE A 450 -9.21 12.02 18.25
CA ILE A 450 -8.88 10.71 17.68
C ILE A 450 -9.86 9.69 18.24
N THR A 451 -10.69 9.11 17.37
CA THR A 451 -11.79 8.22 17.78
C THR A 451 -11.82 6.94 16.96
N ASN A 452 -11.99 5.78 17.61
CA ASN A 452 -12.12 4.49 16.93
C ASN A 452 -10.97 4.21 15.96
N CYS A 453 -9.73 4.48 16.34
CA CYS A 453 -8.56 4.27 15.48
C CYS A 453 -7.69 3.10 15.97
N VAL A 454 -6.95 2.47 15.04
CA VAL A 454 -5.86 1.53 15.36
C VAL A 454 -4.54 2.23 15.07
N ILE A 455 -3.64 2.29 16.04
CA ILE A 455 -2.31 2.87 15.95
C ILE A 455 -1.31 1.82 16.43
N ALA A 456 -0.72 1.08 15.50
CA ALA A 456 0.04 -0.12 15.84
C ALA A 456 1.27 -0.39 14.99
N ARG A 457 2.31 -1.01 15.55
CA ARG A 457 3.51 -1.43 14.83
C ARG A 457 4.30 -0.30 14.16
N ASN A 458 4.22 0.91 14.68
CA ASN A 458 5.06 2.03 14.24
C ASN A 458 6.45 1.92 14.90
N TYR A 459 7.51 2.23 14.13
CA TYR A 459 8.92 2.04 14.53
C TYR A 459 9.35 2.96 15.69
N ARG A 460 8.60 4.01 15.98
CA ARG A 460 8.81 4.86 17.14
C ARG A 460 7.57 4.85 18.03
N PHE A 461 6.85 5.97 18.11
CA PHE A 461 5.68 6.11 18.96
C PHE A 461 4.40 5.86 18.17
N GLY A 462 3.38 5.34 18.84
CA GLY A 462 2.05 5.35 18.26
C GLY A 462 1.57 6.79 18.09
N ILE A 463 1.59 7.55 19.18
CA ILE A 463 1.24 8.97 19.22
C ILE A 463 2.29 9.72 20.02
N ASP A 464 2.96 10.69 19.39
CA ASP A 464 3.93 11.59 20.03
C ASP A 464 3.30 12.96 20.30
N CYS A 465 3.50 13.50 21.50
CA CYS A 465 2.96 14.77 21.95
C CYS A 465 4.07 15.69 22.48
N ALA A 466 4.26 16.83 21.81
CA ALA A 466 5.24 17.88 22.16
C ALA A 466 4.57 19.25 22.33
N ASP A 467 5.28 20.19 22.97
CA ASP A 467 4.90 21.60 23.14
C ASP A 467 3.46 21.80 23.67
N ASP A 468 3.15 21.22 24.84
CA ASP A 468 1.83 21.30 25.50
C ASP A 468 0.64 20.80 24.64
N SER A 469 0.89 19.82 23.75
CA SER A 469 -0.17 19.14 23.00
C SER A 469 -1.13 18.37 23.92
N ASN A 470 -2.42 18.39 23.58
CA ASN A 470 -3.49 17.84 24.40
C ASN A 470 -4.54 17.09 23.56
N PRO A 471 -4.17 15.97 22.90
CA PRO A 471 -5.10 15.19 22.09
C PRO A 471 -6.21 14.54 22.94
N SER A 472 -7.41 14.43 22.38
CA SER A 472 -8.51 13.65 22.96
C SER A 472 -8.63 12.32 22.21
N ILE A 473 -8.44 11.21 22.94
CA ILE A 473 -8.34 9.86 22.37
C ILE A 473 -9.44 9.00 23.00
N THR A 474 -10.34 8.45 22.18
CA THR A 474 -11.46 7.63 22.63
C THR A 474 -11.66 6.39 21.75
N ASN A 475 -12.01 5.23 22.32
CA ASN A 475 -12.23 3.99 21.57
C ASN A 475 -11.04 3.57 20.69
N CYS A 476 -9.80 3.93 21.02
CA CYS A 476 -8.65 3.62 20.18
C CYS A 476 -7.90 2.39 20.68
N ILE A 477 -7.14 1.77 19.78
CA ILE A 477 -6.16 0.73 20.11
C ILE A 477 -4.77 1.27 19.77
N ILE A 478 -3.92 1.45 20.78
CA ILE A 478 -2.53 1.89 20.68
C ILE A 478 -1.67 0.73 21.17
N TRP A 479 -1.05 0.00 20.25
CA TRP A 479 -0.45 -1.30 20.56
C TRP A 479 0.74 -1.66 19.68
N ASP A 480 1.76 -2.27 20.26
CA ASP A 480 2.94 -2.82 19.59
C ASP A 480 3.75 -1.77 18.80
N ASN A 481 3.82 -0.51 19.27
CA ASN A 481 4.74 0.47 18.72
C ASN A 481 6.06 0.43 19.50
N GLU A 482 7.19 0.48 18.81
CA GLU A 482 8.51 0.10 19.35
C GLU A 482 8.92 0.89 20.60
N LYS A 483 8.57 2.18 20.66
CA LYS A 483 8.91 3.07 21.79
C LYS A 483 7.74 3.40 22.72
N ASP A 484 6.56 2.78 22.55
CA ASP A 484 5.40 2.99 23.43
C ASP A 484 5.53 2.26 24.79
N ALA A 485 6.68 1.62 25.07
CA ALA A 485 6.96 1.00 26.36
C ALA A 485 7.18 1.98 27.53
N THR A 486 7.02 3.30 27.34
CA THR A 486 7.16 4.29 28.41
C THR A 486 6.07 5.37 28.36
N ARG A 487 5.36 5.51 29.48
CA ARG A 487 4.24 6.43 29.79
C ARG A 487 4.45 7.93 29.47
N ASP A 488 5.62 8.35 28.98
CA ASP A 488 6.01 9.74 28.79
C ASP A 488 5.48 10.38 27.48
N THR A 489 5.00 9.59 26.51
CA THR A 489 4.69 10.04 25.13
C THR A 489 3.29 10.64 24.94
N LEU A 490 2.38 10.35 25.86
CA LEU A 490 1.01 10.87 25.89
C LEU A 490 0.84 11.94 26.98
N SER A 491 1.91 12.66 27.33
CA SER A 491 1.84 13.75 28.30
C SER A 491 0.88 14.84 27.79
N GLY A 492 -0.16 15.16 28.57
CA GLY A 492 -1.22 16.12 28.18
C GLY A 492 -2.42 15.53 27.44
N ALA A 493 -2.35 14.27 26.98
CA ALA A 493 -3.48 13.59 26.33
C ALA A 493 -4.62 13.27 27.30
N THR A 494 -5.86 13.26 26.80
CA THR A 494 -7.02 12.66 27.49
C THR A 494 -7.40 11.38 26.79
N VAL A 495 -7.11 10.24 27.41
CA VAL A 495 -7.41 8.90 26.85
C VAL A 495 -8.53 8.25 27.64
N THR A 496 -9.61 7.85 26.98
CA THR A 496 -10.73 7.14 27.60
C THR A 496 -11.22 5.98 26.73
N HIS A 497 -11.79 4.94 27.33
CA HIS A 497 -12.35 3.77 26.64
C HIS A 497 -11.42 3.24 25.54
N SER A 498 -10.11 3.24 25.78
CA SER A 498 -9.10 2.88 24.77
C SER A 498 -8.16 1.83 25.32
N LEU A 499 -7.65 0.97 24.45
CA LEU A 499 -6.57 0.07 24.77
C LEU A 499 -5.25 0.76 24.48
N ALA A 500 -4.41 0.94 25.51
CA ALA A 500 -3.11 1.58 25.38
C ALA A 500 -2.06 0.77 26.14
N GLN A 501 -1.08 0.25 25.38
CA GLN A 501 0.02 -0.54 25.93
C GLN A 501 0.78 0.22 27.03
N GLY A 502 1.03 -0.43 28.17
CA GLY A 502 1.76 0.16 29.28
C GLY A 502 0.89 0.91 30.30
N GLY A 503 -0.44 0.81 30.20
CA GLY A 503 -1.33 1.14 31.31
C GLY A 503 -1.67 2.62 31.46
N TYR A 504 -2.19 3.25 30.39
CA TYR A 504 -2.54 4.66 30.45
C TYR A 504 -3.75 4.95 31.37
N PRO A 505 -3.63 5.84 32.37
CA PRO A 505 -4.71 6.11 33.30
C PRO A 505 -5.88 6.82 32.61
N GLY A 506 -7.09 6.32 32.82
CA GLY A 506 -8.31 6.94 32.28
C GLY A 506 -9.53 6.04 32.47
N ILE A 507 -10.72 6.62 32.29
CA ILE A 507 -11.98 5.87 32.42
C ILE A 507 -12.08 4.88 31.26
N GLY A 508 -12.32 3.60 31.58
CA GLY A 508 -12.54 2.56 30.58
C GLY A 508 -11.29 2.15 29.79
N ASN A 509 -10.10 2.61 30.16
CA ASN A 509 -8.89 2.22 29.46
C ASN A 509 -8.45 0.80 29.84
N ILE A 510 -7.84 0.12 28.88
CA ILE A 510 -7.42 -1.27 28.95
C ILE A 510 -5.92 -1.34 28.66
N ASP A 511 -5.21 -2.21 29.38
CA ASP A 511 -3.83 -2.58 29.11
C ASP A 511 -3.74 -4.10 29.07
N ALA A 512 -4.00 -4.65 27.90
CA ALA A 512 -4.02 -6.07 27.60
C ALA A 512 -3.76 -6.26 26.11
N ASP A 513 -3.43 -7.47 25.67
CA ASP A 513 -3.28 -7.74 24.24
C ASP A 513 -4.63 -7.53 23.52
N PRO A 514 -4.71 -6.70 22.46
CA PRO A 514 -5.94 -6.49 21.68
C PRO A 514 -6.38 -7.74 20.92
N LEU A 515 -5.56 -8.78 20.81
CA LEU A 515 -5.85 -10.02 20.07
C LEU A 515 -6.22 -9.74 18.61
N PHE A 516 -5.34 -9.02 17.91
CA PHE A 516 -5.47 -8.85 16.46
C PHE A 516 -5.33 -10.20 15.73
N ALA A 517 -6.10 -10.37 14.65
CA ALA A 517 -6.11 -11.58 13.84
C ALA A 517 -4.74 -11.89 13.23
N HIS A 518 -4.13 -10.90 12.54
CA HIS A 518 -2.78 -11.06 11.98
C HIS A 518 -2.12 -9.68 11.77
N ALA A 519 -1.77 -9.02 12.88
CA ALA A 519 -1.24 -7.65 12.87
C ALA A 519 -0.06 -7.49 11.90
N VAL A 520 0.86 -8.48 11.82
CA VAL A 520 2.04 -8.47 10.93
C VAL A 520 1.70 -8.34 9.44
N ALA A 521 0.54 -8.86 9.04
CA ALA A 521 0.06 -8.77 7.65
C ALA A 521 -0.85 -7.55 7.41
N GLY A 522 -1.01 -6.67 8.40
CA GLY A 522 -1.94 -5.53 8.33
C GLY A 522 -3.40 -5.88 8.62
N ASP A 523 -3.67 -7.07 9.18
CA ASP A 523 -5.00 -7.50 9.59
C ASP A 523 -5.26 -7.21 11.07
N TYR A 524 -5.92 -6.09 11.30
CA TYR A 524 -6.26 -5.56 12.62
C TYR A 524 -7.68 -5.94 13.09
N ARG A 525 -8.32 -6.94 12.47
CA ARG A 525 -9.59 -7.46 12.99
C ARG A 525 -9.38 -8.04 14.39
N LEU A 526 -10.33 -7.79 15.29
CA LEU A 526 -10.30 -8.35 16.64
C LEU A 526 -10.74 -9.82 16.62
N LEU A 527 -10.00 -10.67 17.33
CA LEU A 527 -10.34 -12.07 17.53
C LEU A 527 -11.32 -12.24 18.71
N PRO A 528 -12.10 -13.35 18.74
CA PRO A 528 -12.94 -13.69 19.89
C PRO A 528 -12.16 -13.70 21.20
N GLY A 529 -12.74 -13.12 22.26
CA GLY A 529 -12.08 -12.96 23.55
C GLY A 529 -11.17 -11.74 23.67
N SER A 530 -11.07 -10.93 22.61
CA SER A 530 -10.37 -9.65 22.67
C SER A 530 -10.97 -8.77 23.76
N PRO A 531 -10.13 -8.13 24.60
CA PRO A 531 -10.61 -7.18 25.60
C PRO A 531 -11.15 -5.89 24.96
N CYS A 532 -10.93 -5.68 23.65
CA CYS A 532 -11.47 -4.54 22.90
C CYS A 532 -12.90 -4.76 22.41
N ILE A 533 -13.41 -5.99 22.42
CA ILE A 533 -14.77 -6.29 21.97
C ILE A 533 -15.77 -5.83 23.03
N ASP A 534 -16.83 -5.14 22.58
CA ASP A 534 -17.92 -4.58 23.39
C ASP A 534 -17.47 -3.62 24.51
N ALA A 535 -16.21 -3.17 24.48
CA ALA A 535 -15.58 -2.44 25.58
C ALA A 535 -15.47 -0.92 25.36
N GLY A 536 -15.76 -0.46 24.14
CA GLY A 536 -15.82 0.95 23.77
C GLY A 536 -17.08 1.66 24.25
N THR A 537 -17.07 2.99 24.17
CA THR A 537 -18.23 3.85 24.47
C THR A 537 -18.98 4.27 23.20
N PRO A 538 -20.32 4.38 23.22
CA PRO A 538 -21.07 4.96 22.10
C PRO A 538 -20.80 6.46 21.89
N ASN A 539 -20.20 7.14 22.87
CA ASN A 539 -19.93 8.57 22.78
C ASN A 539 -18.85 8.87 21.74
N GLY A 540 -19.22 9.55 20.66
CA GLY A 540 -18.31 9.94 19.58
C GLY A 540 -18.01 8.85 18.57
N ALA A 541 -18.47 7.61 18.80
CA ALA A 541 -18.28 6.52 17.86
C ALA A 541 -19.11 6.71 16.57
N PRO A 542 -18.55 6.41 15.40
CA PRO A 542 -19.28 6.46 14.14
C PRO A 542 -20.30 5.33 14.02
N GLU A 543 -21.32 5.52 13.15
CA GLU A 543 -22.40 4.53 12.93
C GLU A 543 -21.89 3.20 12.32
N THR A 544 -20.76 3.25 11.62
CA THR A 544 -20.13 2.09 10.99
C THR A 544 -18.63 2.07 11.26
N ASP A 545 -18.01 0.90 11.12
CA ASP A 545 -16.55 0.73 11.12
C ASP A 545 -15.93 1.15 9.77
N SER A 546 -14.60 1.05 9.65
CA SER A 546 -13.89 1.47 8.43
C SER A 546 -14.22 0.66 7.16
N ARG A 547 -14.92 -0.47 7.30
CA ARG A 547 -15.40 -1.32 6.18
C ARG A 547 -16.89 -1.09 5.88
N GLY A 548 -17.54 -0.20 6.62
CA GLY A 548 -18.98 0.02 6.53
C GLY A 548 -19.84 -0.98 7.33
N VAL A 549 -19.25 -1.75 8.24
CA VAL A 549 -20.01 -2.65 9.13
C VAL A 549 -20.70 -1.81 10.23
N PRO A 550 -22.02 -1.92 10.45
CA PRO A 550 -22.72 -1.15 11.48
C PRO A 550 -22.22 -1.41 12.91
N ARG A 551 -22.22 -0.39 13.76
CA ARG A 551 -21.90 -0.51 15.19
C ARG A 551 -23.16 -0.33 16.07
N PRO A 552 -23.30 -1.07 17.19
CA PRO A 552 -22.50 -2.22 17.57
C PRO A 552 -22.91 -3.51 16.81
N GLN A 553 -22.00 -4.47 16.64
CA GLN A 553 -22.36 -5.85 16.22
C GLN A 553 -22.58 -6.78 17.43
N GLY A 554 -22.13 -6.38 18.63
CA GLY A 554 -22.30 -7.11 19.88
C GLY A 554 -23.12 -6.34 20.93
N ALA A 555 -22.78 -6.53 22.20
CA ALA A 555 -23.41 -5.84 23.32
C ALA A 555 -23.00 -4.37 23.44
N GLY A 556 -21.88 -3.98 22.83
CA GLY A 556 -21.29 -2.65 22.90
C GLY A 556 -20.46 -2.34 21.65
N ILE A 557 -19.89 -1.14 21.60
CA ILE A 557 -19.01 -0.75 20.50
C ILE A 557 -17.62 -1.31 20.74
N ASP A 558 -16.97 -1.80 19.70
CA ASP A 558 -15.59 -2.25 19.81
C ASP A 558 -14.60 -1.08 19.76
N MET A 559 -13.51 -1.20 20.54
CA MET A 559 -12.36 -0.31 20.39
C MET A 559 -11.67 -0.57 19.05
N GLY A 560 -11.10 0.48 18.46
CA GLY A 560 -10.40 0.42 17.17
C GLY A 560 -11.30 0.72 15.97
N ALA A 561 -10.68 0.64 14.79
CA ALA A 561 -11.27 1.02 13.51
C ALA A 561 -12.20 -0.04 12.90
N LEU A 562 -12.22 -1.24 13.47
CA LEU A 562 -12.93 -2.40 12.94
C LEU A 562 -13.86 -2.96 14.02
N GLU A 563 -15.11 -3.22 13.65
CA GLU A 563 -16.07 -3.89 14.51
C GLU A 563 -15.94 -5.41 14.27
N ALA A 564 -15.76 -6.18 15.34
CA ALA A 564 -15.82 -7.62 15.32
C ALA A 564 -17.22 -8.04 14.89
N ARG A 565 -17.31 -8.86 13.84
CA ARG A 565 -18.58 -9.47 13.45
C ARG A 565 -18.86 -10.60 14.43
N ILE A 566 -19.51 -10.27 15.54
CA ILE A 566 -20.11 -11.28 16.40
C ILE A 566 -21.35 -11.78 15.64
N LEU A 567 -21.27 -12.98 15.06
CA LEU A 567 -22.45 -13.66 14.55
C LEU A 567 -23.36 -13.93 15.75
N ASP A 568 -24.43 -13.14 15.89
CA ASP A 568 -25.51 -13.24 16.87
C ASP A 568 -25.14 -14.00 18.17
N GLY A 569 -24.43 -13.31 19.05
CA GLY A 569 -24.32 -13.60 20.48
C GLY A 569 -24.10 -15.06 20.89
N GLU A 570 -22.84 -15.52 20.86
CA GLU A 570 -22.08 -16.03 22.01
C GLU A 570 -20.58 -16.10 21.65
N PRO A 571 -19.64 -15.91 22.61
CA PRO A 571 -18.27 -16.37 22.41
C PRO A 571 -18.28 -17.87 22.09
N PRO A 572 -17.25 -18.46 21.46
CA PRO A 572 -17.22 -19.90 21.26
C PRO A 572 -17.48 -20.58 22.63
N ARG A 573 -18.60 -21.29 22.73
CA ARG A 573 -19.07 -21.89 24.00
C ARG A 573 -18.11 -22.94 24.56
N GLU A 574 -17.10 -23.31 23.78
CA GLU A 574 -16.12 -24.34 24.06
C GLU A 574 -14.71 -23.84 23.68
N PRO A 575 -13.66 -24.32 24.36
CA PRO A 575 -12.28 -24.06 23.95
C PRO A 575 -12.02 -24.41 22.49
N LEU A 576 -11.04 -23.76 21.87
CA LEU A 576 -10.66 -23.94 20.47
C LEU A 576 -9.13 -24.07 20.37
N ILE A 577 -8.66 -24.83 19.39
CA ILE A 577 -7.25 -24.84 19.01
C ILE A 577 -7.12 -24.46 17.53
N GLU A 578 -6.30 -23.46 17.28
CA GLU A 578 -5.91 -23.00 15.96
C GLU A 578 -4.49 -23.48 15.65
N TRP A 579 -4.30 -23.92 14.41
CA TRP A 579 -2.99 -24.17 13.86
C TRP A 579 -2.54 -22.91 13.11
N VAL A 580 -1.67 -22.11 13.74
CA VAL A 580 -1.23 -20.79 13.24
C VAL A 580 -0.15 -20.94 12.17
N ARG A 581 0.81 -21.85 12.41
CA ARG A 581 1.92 -22.11 11.48
C ARG A 581 2.44 -23.53 11.65
N GLN A 582 2.78 -24.21 10.56
CA GLN A 582 3.59 -25.43 10.59
C GLN A 582 4.31 -25.52 9.26
N ASP A 583 5.63 -25.45 9.34
CA ASP A 583 6.50 -25.38 8.17
C ASP A 583 6.51 -26.69 7.38
N TRP A 584 6.15 -27.82 8.01
CA TRP A 584 6.09 -29.12 7.36
C TRP A 584 4.94 -30.04 7.80
N GLY A 585 4.16 -30.52 6.84
CA GLY A 585 3.05 -31.46 7.03
C GLY A 585 1.79 -30.83 7.63
N ARG A 586 0.69 -31.60 7.66
CA ARG A 586 -0.53 -31.18 8.36
C ARG A 586 -0.46 -31.63 9.83
N PRO A 587 -0.87 -30.80 10.80
CA PRO A 587 -1.01 -31.25 12.17
C PRO A 587 -1.85 -32.51 12.28
N GLY A 588 -1.36 -33.47 13.04
CA GLY A 588 -2.10 -34.66 13.37
C GLY A 588 -2.85 -34.47 14.68
N PHE A 589 -4.18 -34.33 14.62
CA PHE A 589 -5.03 -34.38 15.83
C PHE A 589 -5.30 -35.85 16.21
N GLY A 590 -4.69 -36.30 17.31
CA GLY A 590 -4.66 -37.67 17.81
C GLY A 590 -3.71 -38.60 17.06
N ARG A 591 -2.78 -38.04 16.27
CA ARG A 591 -1.85 -38.79 15.41
C ARG A 591 -0.61 -37.98 15.12
N THR A 592 0.48 -38.61 14.67
CA THR A 592 1.68 -37.90 14.22
C THR A 592 1.38 -37.12 12.94
N VAL A 593 2.25 -36.17 12.56
CA VAL A 593 2.19 -35.47 11.26
C VAL A 593 2.20 -36.43 10.06
N ALA A 594 2.76 -37.63 10.24
CA ALA A 594 2.76 -38.73 9.25
C ALA A 594 1.51 -39.64 9.33
N GLY A 595 0.54 -39.31 10.20
CA GLY A 595 -0.71 -40.06 10.34
C GLY A 595 -0.62 -41.34 11.19
N ALA A 596 0.50 -41.58 11.88
CA ALA A 596 0.68 -42.73 12.77
C ALA A 596 0.17 -42.44 14.19
N ARG A 597 0.06 -43.46 15.04
CA ARG A 597 -0.23 -43.26 16.47
C ARG A 597 0.95 -42.54 17.13
N ILE A 598 0.68 -41.60 18.05
CA ILE A 598 1.72 -40.83 18.74
C ILE A 598 2.49 -41.75 19.69
N ARG A 599 3.79 -41.89 19.43
CA ARG A 599 4.74 -42.61 20.28
C ARG A 599 6.02 -41.79 20.38
N ILE A 600 6.59 -41.68 21.58
CA ILE A 600 7.87 -41.00 21.86
C ILE A 600 8.66 -41.91 22.79
N GLY A 601 9.91 -42.23 22.46
CA GLY A 601 10.76 -43.11 23.24
C GLY A 601 10.14 -44.49 23.53
N GLN A 602 9.45 -45.09 22.55
CA GLN A 602 8.67 -46.34 22.66
C GLN A 602 7.41 -46.27 23.54
N GLN A 603 7.17 -45.18 24.26
CA GLN A 603 5.93 -44.97 24.99
C GLN A 603 4.83 -44.54 24.03
N THR A 604 3.64 -45.14 24.16
CA THR A 604 2.47 -44.83 23.33
C THR A 604 1.53 -43.92 24.10
N PHE A 605 1.03 -42.89 23.43
CA PHE A 605 0.10 -41.90 23.99
C PHE A 605 -1.28 -42.05 23.35
N GLU A 606 -2.32 -41.71 24.10
CA GLU A 606 -3.71 -41.86 23.66
C GLU A 606 -4.16 -40.64 22.86
N HIS A 607 -3.72 -39.46 23.30
CA HIS A 607 -4.03 -38.16 22.73
C HIS A 607 -2.78 -37.47 22.20
N GLY A 608 -2.95 -36.54 21.27
CA GLY A 608 -1.90 -35.56 21.01
C GLY A 608 -1.92 -34.86 19.68
N LEU A 609 -1.03 -33.88 19.57
CA LEU A 609 -0.84 -33.03 18.40
C LEU A 609 0.50 -33.41 17.75
N GLY A 610 0.44 -34.20 16.70
CA GLY A 610 1.60 -34.49 15.86
C GLY A 610 1.98 -33.29 15.02
N THR A 611 3.21 -32.85 15.11
CA THR A 611 3.72 -31.64 14.47
C THR A 611 5.14 -31.83 13.92
N ALA A 612 5.77 -30.75 13.48
CA ALA A 612 7.18 -30.70 13.10
C ALA A 612 7.87 -29.45 13.69
N SER A 613 9.20 -29.35 13.57
CA SER A 613 9.91 -28.08 13.83
C SER A 613 9.41 -26.97 12.91
N GLY A 614 9.47 -25.73 13.40
CA GLY A 614 8.84 -24.59 12.74
C GLY A 614 7.31 -24.60 12.85
N SER A 615 6.77 -25.05 13.99
CA SER A 615 5.32 -25.08 14.23
C SER A 615 4.87 -24.20 15.39
N HIS A 616 3.63 -23.74 15.29
CA HIS A 616 2.94 -22.89 16.24
C HIS A 616 1.45 -23.25 16.27
N PHE A 617 0.99 -23.76 17.41
CA PHE A 617 -0.43 -23.90 17.73
C PHE A 617 -0.84 -22.86 18.76
N ARG A 618 -2.05 -22.34 18.61
CA ARG A 618 -2.66 -21.42 19.55
C ARG A 618 -3.92 -22.04 20.11
N VAL A 619 -4.00 -22.15 21.43
CA VAL A 619 -5.18 -22.61 22.14
C VAL A 619 -5.91 -21.42 22.71
N TYR A 620 -7.21 -21.37 22.49
CA TYR A 620 -8.16 -20.41 23.05
C TYR A 620 -9.07 -21.11 24.05
N SER A 621 -9.29 -20.50 25.21
CA SER A 621 -10.27 -21.00 26.16
C SER A 621 -11.14 -19.87 26.73
N PRO A 622 -12.48 -19.98 26.68
CA PRO A 622 -13.37 -19.01 27.30
C PRO A 622 -13.26 -19.03 28.84
N ALA A 623 -12.92 -20.18 29.44
CA ALA A 623 -12.60 -20.29 30.87
C ALA A 623 -11.08 -20.14 31.10
N PRO A 624 -10.63 -19.51 32.20
CA PRO A 624 -9.22 -19.37 32.51
C PRO A 624 -8.52 -20.73 32.57
N ILE A 625 -7.44 -20.89 31.81
CA ILE A 625 -6.56 -22.05 31.89
C ILE A 625 -5.68 -21.83 33.12
N ASP A 626 -5.77 -22.71 34.09
CA ASP A 626 -4.91 -22.66 35.29
C ASP A 626 -3.60 -23.41 35.06
N ARG A 627 -3.61 -24.45 34.21
CA ARG A 627 -2.47 -25.32 33.98
C ARG A 627 -2.45 -25.90 32.56
N PHE A 628 -1.26 -26.07 32.00
CA PHE A 628 -1.02 -26.85 30.79
C PHE A 628 -0.06 -27.99 31.09
N THR A 629 -0.38 -29.19 30.61
CA THR A 629 0.43 -30.39 30.75
C THR A 629 0.58 -31.10 29.40
N ALA A 630 1.75 -31.61 29.09
CA ALA A 630 1.99 -32.45 27.92
C ALA A 630 3.24 -33.31 28.13
N TRP A 631 3.46 -34.28 27.24
CA TRP A 631 4.76 -34.89 27.01
C TRP A 631 5.27 -34.43 25.65
N VAL A 632 6.52 -34.03 25.57
CA VAL A 632 7.11 -33.48 24.34
C VAL A 632 8.33 -34.29 23.92
N GLY A 633 8.57 -34.31 22.62
CA GLY A 633 9.70 -35.03 22.03
C GLY A 633 9.46 -35.37 20.57
N ILE A 634 10.46 -35.97 19.95
CA ILE A 634 10.37 -36.47 18.58
C ILE A 634 9.65 -37.81 18.60
N THR A 635 8.71 -37.98 17.68
CA THR A 635 7.93 -39.20 17.58
C THR A 635 8.80 -40.35 17.08
N ASP A 636 8.57 -41.57 17.59
CA ASP A 636 9.27 -42.79 17.16
C ASP A 636 9.23 -42.98 15.63
N SER A 637 8.17 -42.45 14.97
CA SER A 637 8.00 -42.51 13.52
C SER A 637 8.99 -41.67 12.72
N ALA A 638 9.70 -40.73 13.36
CA ALA A 638 10.79 -39.96 12.76
C ALA A 638 12.13 -40.72 12.76
N GLY A 639 12.26 -41.78 13.57
CA GLY A 639 13.52 -42.47 13.79
C GLY A 639 14.47 -41.70 14.72
N PRO A 640 15.75 -42.10 14.84
CA PRO A 640 16.69 -41.52 15.80
C PRO A 640 17.27 -40.16 15.37
N HIS A 641 16.84 -39.63 14.22
CA HIS A 641 17.38 -38.44 13.59
C HIS A 641 16.45 -37.24 13.84
N GLY A 642 17.01 -36.03 13.84
CA GLY A 642 16.29 -34.79 14.13
C GLY A 642 16.47 -34.33 15.58
N SER A 643 16.30 -33.04 15.79
CA SER A 643 16.29 -32.44 17.10
C SER A 643 15.37 -31.22 17.17
N VAL A 644 14.62 -31.10 18.27
CA VAL A 644 13.60 -30.06 18.41
C VAL A 644 13.65 -29.42 19.79
N GLU A 645 13.15 -28.20 19.86
CA GLU A 645 12.94 -27.48 21.11
C GLU A 645 11.48 -27.03 21.20
N PHE A 646 10.88 -27.19 22.37
CA PHE A 646 9.48 -26.86 22.63
C PHE A 646 9.38 -25.64 23.53
N ARG A 647 8.44 -24.76 23.20
CA ARG A 647 8.14 -23.59 24.04
C ARG A 647 6.66 -23.48 24.31
N VAL A 648 6.32 -23.16 25.55
CA VAL A 648 4.95 -22.81 25.95
C VAL A 648 4.95 -21.35 26.35
N VAL A 649 4.14 -20.56 25.66
CA VAL A 649 4.11 -19.11 25.78
C VAL A 649 2.67 -18.67 26.06
N ILE A 650 2.52 -17.69 26.94
CA ILE A 650 1.28 -16.93 27.11
C ILE A 650 1.58 -15.47 26.71
N PRO A 651 0.55 -14.63 26.48
CA PRO A 651 0.79 -13.22 26.15
C PRO A 651 1.77 -12.55 27.12
N GLY A 652 2.87 -12.02 26.56
CA GLY A 652 3.92 -11.32 27.31
C GLY A 652 4.85 -12.19 28.17
N ARG A 653 4.73 -13.52 28.16
CA ARG A 653 5.57 -14.38 29.01
C ARG A 653 5.75 -15.80 28.48
N GLU A 654 7.00 -16.24 28.38
CA GLU A 654 7.35 -17.65 28.20
C GLU A 654 7.26 -18.41 29.53
N LEU A 655 6.55 -19.53 29.53
CA LEU A 655 6.33 -20.37 30.70
C LEU A 655 7.25 -21.59 30.73
N TYR A 656 7.63 -22.10 29.56
CA TYR A 656 8.45 -23.29 29.41
C TYR A 656 9.34 -23.21 28.17
N TYR A 657 10.54 -23.76 28.29
CA TYR A 657 11.51 -24.00 27.23
C TYR A 657 12.14 -25.37 27.49
N SER A 658 12.02 -26.31 26.55
CA SER A 658 12.62 -27.64 26.72
C SER A 658 14.14 -27.59 26.49
N PRO A 659 14.92 -28.54 27.02
CA PRO A 659 16.22 -28.84 26.40
C PRO A 659 16.04 -29.25 24.93
N ARG A 660 17.11 -29.27 24.15
CA ARG A 660 17.12 -29.86 22.81
C ARG A 660 16.81 -31.36 22.91
N LEU A 661 15.73 -31.78 22.27
CA LEU A 661 15.23 -33.16 22.32
C LEU A 661 15.48 -33.92 21.02
N GLY A 662 16.12 -35.09 21.10
CA GLY A 662 16.47 -35.93 19.95
C GLY A 662 15.55 -37.15 19.73
N GLY A 663 15.60 -37.75 18.54
CA GLY A 663 14.76 -38.88 18.11
C GLY A 663 14.86 -40.19 18.91
N SER A 664 15.82 -40.31 19.83
CA SER A 664 16.03 -41.49 20.70
C SER A 664 15.82 -41.21 22.18
N GLU A 665 15.38 -40.00 22.52
CA GLU A 665 15.19 -39.60 23.91
C GLU A 665 13.82 -40.03 24.45
N THR A 666 13.77 -40.21 25.76
CA THR A 666 12.49 -40.44 26.45
C THR A 666 11.64 -39.17 26.40
N PRO A 667 10.31 -39.26 26.34
CA PRO A 667 9.45 -38.09 26.34
C PRO A 667 9.70 -37.20 27.56
N GLU A 668 9.85 -35.89 27.31
CA GLU A 668 10.09 -34.88 28.33
C GLU A 668 8.74 -34.35 28.85
N PRO A 669 8.50 -34.31 30.17
CA PRO A 669 7.25 -33.78 30.71
C PRO A 669 7.24 -32.24 30.70
N VAL A 670 6.14 -31.69 30.22
CA VAL A 670 5.77 -30.28 30.35
C VAL A 670 4.65 -30.18 31.37
N ASP A 671 4.86 -29.40 32.42
CA ASP A 671 3.85 -29.11 33.43
C ASP A 671 4.03 -27.67 33.91
N VAL A 672 3.19 -26.77 33.41
CA VAL A 672 3.26 -25.33 33.72
C VAL A 672 1.94 -24.75 34.17
N ALA A 673 2.02 -23.92 35.23
CA ALA A 673 0.92 -23.07 35.64
C ALA A 673 0.83 -21.87 34.68
N THR A 674 -0.33 -21.70 34.06
CA THR A 674 -0.63 -20.59 33.15
C THR A 674 -1.22 -19.39 33.88
N ASN A 675 -1.53 -19.55 35.18
CA ASN A 675 -2.05 -18.51 36.08
C ASN A 675 -3.34 -17.82 35.55
N GLY A 676 -4.23 -18.59 34.91
CA GLY A 676 -5.50 -18.09 34.39
C GLY A 676 -5.43 -17.51 32.98
N ALA A 677 -4.41 -17.84 32.19
CA ALA A 677 -4.33 -17.40 30.79
C ALA A 677 -5.51 -17.95 29.98
N HIS A 678 -6.03 -17.13 29.05
CA HIS A 678 -7.07 -17.54 28.11
C HIS A 678 -6.51 -17.97 26.75
N ILE A 679 -5.24 -17.65 26.50
CA ILE A 679 -4.50 -18.03 25.29
C ILE A 679 -3.21 -18.72 25.70
N LEU A 680 -2.91 -19.81 24.99
CA LEU A 680 -1.69 -20.58 25.15
C LEU A 680 -1.09 -20.87 23.77
N ASP A 681 0.14 -20.40 23.56
CA ASP A 681 0.91 -20.63 22.36
C ASP A 681 1.93 -21.77 22.58
N LEU A 682 1.90 -22.73 21.66
CA LEU A 682 2.71 -23.94 21.67
C LEU A 682 3.62 -23.92 20.44
N TYR A 683 4.91 -23.67 20.67
CA TYR A 683 5.92 -23.62 19.60
C TYR A 683 6.80 -24.85 19.59
N VAL A 684 7.20 -25.26 18.39
CA VAL A 684 8.30 -26.19 18.19
C VAL A 684 9.29 -25.58 17.21
N SER A 685 10.54 -25.40 17.63
CA SER A 685 11.66 -24.95 16.80
C SER A 685 12.63 -26.08 16.49
N ASP A 686 13.43 -25.87 15.45
CA ASP A 686 14.59 -26.70 15.12
C ASP A 686 15.62 -26.61 16.25
N GLY A 687 16.26 -27.72 16.57
CA GLY A 687 17.31 -27.82 17.60
C GLY A 687 18.72 -27.51 17.09
N ASP A 688 18.85 -26.72 16.03
CA ASP A 688 20.10 -26.37 15.35
C ASP A 688 20.75 -27.51 14.53
N ASP A 689 19.99 -28.48 14.01
CA ASP A 689 20.47 -29.44 12.99
C ASP A 689 19.70 -29.40 11.68
N GLY A 690 18.76 -28.47 11.55
CA GLY A 690 17.90 -28.32 10.39
C GLY A 690 16.67 -29.23 10.51
N PRO A 691 15.57 -28.91 9.79
CA PRO A 691 14.24 -29.45 10.07
C PRO A 691 14.02 -30.93 9.69
N ALA A 692 15.08 -31.66 9.35
CA ALA A 692 15.00 -33.02 8.84
C ALA A 692 14.79 -34.03 9.96
N ALA A 693 13.71 -34.83 9.87
CA ALA A 693 13.30 -35.82 10.87
C ALA A 693 12.82 -35.24 12.22
N ASP A 694 12.55 -33.94 12.27
CA ASP A 694 11.96 -33.24 13.42
C ASP A 694 10.45 -33.48 13.57
N HIS A 695 9.98 -34.72 13.47
CA HIS A 695 8.56 -35.03 13.65
C HIS A 695 8.21 -35.01 15.13
N ALA A 696 8.06 -33.82 15.67
CA ALA A 696 7.68 -33.55 17.05
C ALA A 696 6.23 -33.97 17.36
N ALA A 697 5.94 -34.19 18.64
CA ALA A 697 4.57 -34.22 19.11
C ALA A 697 4.42 -33.56 20.47
N TRP A 698 3.29 -32.88 20.65
CA TRP A 698 2.71 -32.65 21.96
C TRP A 698 1.83 -33.85 22.27
N ALA A 699 2.32 -34.79 23.08
CA ALA A 699 1.65 -36.04 23.42
C ALA A 699 0.88 -35.91 24.75
N ASP A 700 -0.34 -36.45 24.80
CA ASP A 700 -1.36 -36.18 25.84
C ASP A 700 -1.44 -34.70 26.30
N PRO A 701 -1.50 -33.72 25.37
CA PRO A 701 -1.51 -32.31 25.71
C PRO A 701 -2.90 -31.92 26.23
N ALA A 702 -2.93 -31.45 27.47
CA ALA A 702 -4.14 -31.10 28.16
C ALA A 702 -4.06 -29.71 28.80
N ILE A 703 -5.18 -29.00 28.78
CA ILE A 703 -5.39 -27.80 29.58
C ILE A 703 -6.29 -28.16 30.76
N THR A 704 -5.94 -27.69 31.96
CA THR A 704 -6.81 -27.72 33.13
C THR A 704 -7.35 -26.33 33.38
N LEU A 705 -8.67 -26.22 33.33
CA LEU A 705 -9.40 -25.00 33.60
C LEU A 705 -9.52 -24.77 35.11
N ARG A 706 -9.78 -23.52 35.49
CA ARG A 706 -9.87 -23.08 36.89
C ARG A 706 -10.98 -23.75 37.72
N ASP A 707 -11.98 -24.31 37.06
CA ASP A 707 -13.05 -25.11 37.69
C ASP A 707 -12.64 -26.58 37.93
N GLY A 708 -11.43 -26.97 37.52
CA GLY A 708 -10.88 -28.32 37.65
C GLY A 708 -11.17 -29.23 36.46
N ALA A 709 -11.85 -28.76 35.40
CA ALA A 709 -12.04 -29.52 34.18
C ALA A 709 -10.73 -29.65 33.39
N THR A 710 -10.40 -30.86 32.95
CA THR A 710 -9.23 -31.13 32.10
C THR A 710 -9.70 -31.52 30.70
N LEU A 711 -9.16 -30.85 29.68
CA LEU A 711 -9.54 -31.04 28.28
C LEU A 711 -8.31 -31.38 27.44
N GLN A 712 -8.43 -32.41 26.62
CA GLN A 712 -7.38 -32.82 25.68
C GLN A 712 -7.44 -31.97 24.42
N LEU A 713 -6.31 -31.39 24.01
CA LEU A 713 -6.28 -30.44 22.91
C LEU A 713 -6.63 -31.05 21.55
N ASP A 714 -6.39 -32.35 21.38
CA ASP A 714 -6.69 -33.03 20.12
C ASP A 714 -8.17 -33.40 19.94
N GLU A 715 -8.93 -33.43 21.04
CA GLU A 715 -10.38 -33.60 21.05
C GLU A 715 -11.11 -32.28 20.78
N ILE A 716 -10.59 -31.18 21.32
CA ILE A 716 -11.07 -29.82 21.06
C ILE A 716 -11.06 -29.50 19.55
N GLY A 717 -10.01 -29.90 18.82
CA GLY A 717 -9.85 -29.62 17.39
C GLY A 717 -10.76 -30.40 16.42
N ARG A 718 -11.57 -31.36 16.91
CA ARG A 718 -12.41 -32.21 16.03
C ARG A 718 -13.83 -31.67 15.77
N GLY A 719 -14.30 -30.69 16.55
CA GLY A 719 -15.69 -30.18 16.50
C GLY A 719 -15.90 -28.83 15.79
N ALA A 720 -14.84 -28.12 15.41
CA ALA A 720 -14.91 -26.71 14.97
C ALA A 720 -14.77 -26.50 13.44
N ILE A 721 -15.11 -27.50 12.62
CA ILE A 721 -15.17 -27.36 11.15
C ILE A 721 -16.64 -27.09 10.77
N PRO A 722 -16.98 -25.98 10.07
CA PRO A 722 -18.35 -25.71 9.63
C PRO A 722 -18.94 -26.87 8.80
N MET A 723 -20.13 -27.31 9.21
CA MET A 723 -20.84 -28.54 8.79
C MET A 723 -21.68 -28.41 7.51
N ASP A 724 -21.21 -27.67 6.49
CA ASP A 724 -21.97 -27.46 5.24
C ASP A 724 -21.49 -28.30 4.04
N PHE A 725 -20.81 -29.43 4.28
CA PHE A 725 -20.28 -30.30 3.21
C PHE A 725 -20.89 -31.71 3.12
N LEU A 726 -22.06 -31.96 3.73
CA LEU A 726 -22.73 -33.27 3.67
C LEU A 726 -24.24 -33.17 3.44
N ALA A 727 -24.68 -32.95 2.19
CA ALA A 727 -25.94 -33.49 1.64
C ALA A 727 -26.08 -33.28 0.11
N GLY A 728 -26.25 -34.39 -0.63
CA GLY A 728 -26.77 -34.44 -2.01
C GLY A 728 -25.70 -34.37 -3.12
N ASP A 729 -25.46 -35.36 -3.98
CA ASP A 729 -26.31 -36.47 -4.38
C ASP A 729 -25.52 -37.71 -4.84
N VAL A 730 -26.21 -38.83 -4.71
CA VAL A 730 -25.82 -40.22 -4.87
C VAL A 730 -25.87 -40.62 -6.35
N HIS A 731 -24.87 -41.35 -6.88
CA HIS A 731 -25.10 -42.69 -7.44
C HIS A 731 -23.88 -43.36 -8.11
N ARG A 732 -23.73 -44.62 -7.67
CA ARG A 732 -23.32 -45.84 -8.40
C ARG A 732 -21.83 -46.07 -8.61
N GLU A 733 -21.32 -46.94 -7.74
CA GLU A 733 -20.34 -47.97 -8.09
C GLU A 733 -20.66 -48.58 -9.46
N MET A 734 -19.68 -48.55 -10.37
CA MET A 734 -19.52 -49.54 -11.43
C MET A 734 -18.25 -50.36 -11.13
N PRO A 735 -18.28 -51.68 -11.32
CA PRO A 735 -17.10 -52.51 -11.13
C PRO A 735 -16.08 -52.26 -12.27
N PRO A 736 -14.78 -52.43 -12.01
CA PRO A 736 -13.73 -52.21 -13.01
C PRO A 736 -13.85 -53.23 -14.15
N ALA A 737 -13.85 -52.73 -15.39
CA ALA A 737 -13.63 -53.56 -16.58
C ALA A 737 -12.15 -53.97 -16.67
N PRO A 738 -11.81 -55.19 -17.12
CA PRO A 738 -10.43 -55.66 -17.17
C PRO A 738 -9.67 -55.00 -18.33
N ALA A 739 -8.45 -54.54 -18.05
CA ALA A 739 -7.54 -53.96 -19.03
C ALA A 739 -7.14 -54.99 -20.11
N PRO A 740 -7.04 -54.61 -21.40
CA PRO A 740 -6.49 -55.49 -22.42
C PRO A 740 -4.96 -55.54 -22.31
N ALA A 741 -4.41 -56.75 -22.34
CA ALA A 741 -2.97 -56.98 -22.42
C ALA A 741 -2.42 -56.48 -23.77
N VAL A 742 -1.34 -55.69 -23.73
CA VAL A 742 -0.56 -55.32 -24.91
C VAL A 742 0.82 -55.99 -24.81
N PRO A 743 1.34 -56.58 -25.91
CA PRO A 743 2.45 -57.53 -25.86
C PRO A 743 3.83 -56.85 -25.85
N ALA A 744 4.77 -57.53 -25.20
CA ALA A 744 6.17 -57.15 -25.11
C ALA A 744 6.92 -57.53 -26.40
N GLU A 745 7.53 -56.57 -27.09
CA GLU A 745 8.56 -56.87 -28.11
C GLU A 745 9.67 -55.79 -28.16
N PHE A 746 10.87 -56.26 -27.78
CA PHE A 746 12.23 -55.88 -28.17
C PHE A 746 12.80 -54.48 -27.83
N GLU A 747 13.40 -54.37 -26.64
CA GLU A 747 14.59 -53.54 -26.41
C GLU A 747 15.87 -54.35 -26.68
N THR A 748 16.79 -53.80 -27.50
CA THR A 748 18.19 -54.24 -27.53
C THR A 748 19.01 -53.38 -26.56
N PRO A 749 19.86 -53.98 -25.68
CA PRO A 749 20.59 -53.23 -24.65
C PRO A 749 22.03 -52.90 -25.10
N LEU A 750 22.49 -51.67 -24.85
CA LEU A 750 23.92 -51.30 -24.80
C LEU A 750 24.11 -50.06 -23.90
N PRO A 751 25.29 -49.85 -23.28
CA PRO A 751 26.09 -50.76 -22.45
C PRO A 751 26.22 -50.22 -20.99
N GLY A 752 26.75 -51.05 -20.09
CA GLY A 752 26.84 -50.78 -18.65
C GLY A 752 27.78 -49.64 -18.22
N PRO A 753 27.67 -49.19 -16.95
CA PRO A 753 28.23 -47.93 -16.46
C PRO A 753 29.73 -48.04 -16.15
N THR A 754 30.51 -47.09 -16.66
CA THR A 754 31.85 -46.80 -16.14
C THR A 754 31.73 -46.05 -14.82
N THR A 755 32.40 -46.58 -13.80
CA THR A 755 32.49 -46.04 -12.43
C THR A 755 33.11 -44.65 -12.40
N GLY A 756 32.28 -43.65 -12.12
CA GLY A 756 32.61 -42.26 -11.76
C GLY A 756 31.49 -41.72 -10.84
N PRO A 757 31.71 -40.62 -10.09
CA PRO A 757 30.74 -40.14 -9.10
C PRO A 757 29.41 -39.83 -9.78
N VAL A 758 28.31 -40.25 -9.17
CA VAL A 758 26.95 -40.09 -9.68
C VAL A 758 26.57 -38.60 -9.55
N GLU A 759 26.92 -37.80 -10.55
CA GLU A 759 26.32 -36.48 -10.75
C GLU A 759 24.83 -36.65 -11.08
N SER A 760 23.98 -35.83 -10.46
CA SER A 760 22.53 -35.94 -10.53
C SER A 760 22.02 -35.65 -11.95
N ARG A 761 21.27 -36.59 -12.53
CA ARG A 761 20.61 -36.45 -13.86
C ARG A 761 19.40 -35.52 -13.80
N ARG A 762 19.62 -34.21 -13.65
CA ARG A 762 18.58 -33.18 -13.75
C ARG A 762 19.09 -31.99 -14.55
N TRP A 763 18.18 -31.28 -15.21
CA TRP A 763 18.48 -30.01 -15.85
C TRP A 763 18.87 -28.96 -14.80
N SER A 764 19.71 -28.00 -15.21
CA SER A 764 20.24 -26.95 -14.34
C SER A 764 19.14 -25.99 -13.86
N PRO A 765 19.22 -25.47 -12.62
CA PRO A 765 18.32 -24.42 -12.13
C PRO A 765 18.25 -23.25 -13.11
N ARG A 766 17.04 -22.89 -13.57
CA ARG A 766 16.88 -21.90 -14.64
C ARG A 766 15.52 -21.21 -14.63
N SER A 767 15.47 -20.05 -15.28
CA SER A 767 14.24 -19.28 -15.48
C SER A 767 13.95 -19.06 -16.96
N SER A 768 12.73 -18.60 -17.26
CA SER A 768 12.26 -18.30 -18.62
C SER A 768 12.44 -19.47 -19.61
N HIS A 769 12.49 -20.70 -19.09
CA HIS A 769 12.33 -21.94 -19.83
C HIS A 769 10.84 -22.19 -20.02
N THR A 770 10.49 -23.09 -20.94
CA THR A 770 9.10 -23.50 -21.13
C THR A 770 8.94 -24.97 -20.75
N VAL A 771 7.73 -25.33 -20.32
CA VAL A 771 7.35 -26.73 -20.12
C VAL A 771 6.05 -27.02 -20.84
N VAL A 772 6.00 -28.13 -21.57
CA VAL A 772 4.78 -28.62 -22.22
C VAL A 772 4.53 -30.08 -21.86
N VAL A 773 3.27 -30.49 -21.93
CA VAL A 773 2.86 -31.88 -21.73
C VAL A 773 2.53 -32.50 -23.08
N HIS A 774 3.25 -33.56 -23.44
CA HIS A 774 3.04 -34.28 -24.69
C HIS A 774 3.30 -35.77 -24.48
N GLU A 775 2.38 -36.62 -24.96
CA GLU A 775 2.42 -38.09 -24.78
C GLU A 775 2.63 -38.52 -23.32
N ASP A 776 1.83 -37.96 -22.41
CA ASP A 776 1.88 -38.21 -20.96
C ASP A 776 3.27 -37.98 -20.35
N ARG A 777 3.98 -36.97 -20.85
CA ARG A 777 5.32 -36.59 -20.37
C ARG A 777 5.45 -35.08 -20.28
N LEU A 778 6.18 -34.64 -19.26
CA LEU A 778 6.67 -33.28 -19.11
C LEU A 778 7.91 -33.09 -20.00
N TRP A 779 7.98 -31.98 -20.73
CA TRP A 779 9.11 -31.61 -21.56
C TRP A 779 9.62 -30.22 -21.18
N VAL A 780 10.87 -30.10 -20.74
CA VAL A 780 11.53 -28.82 -20.44
C VAL A 780 12.37 -28.41 -21.65
N LEU A 781 12.18 -27.17 -22.13
CA LEU A 781 12.88 -26.65 -23.30
C LEU A 781 13.58 -25.32 -22.97
N GLY A 782 14.89 -25.26 -23.25
CA GLY A 782 15.70 -24.04 -23.21
C GLY A 782 15.69 -23.30 -21.87
N GLY A 783 15.73 -21.96 -21.92
CA GLY A 783 15.74 -21.09 -20.75
C GLY A 783 17.10 -20.43 -20.47
N TYR A 784 17.25 -19.87 -19.27
CA TYR A 784 18.43 -19.14 -18.85
C TYR A 784 18.86 -19.52 -17.43
N ASP A 785 20.12 -19.90 -17.26
CA ASP A 785 20.75 -20.25 -15.97
C ASP A 785 22.05 -19.46 -15.70
N GLY A 786 22.22 -18.34 -16.39
CA GLY A 786 23.50 -17.65 -16.55
C GLY A 786 24.05 -17.78 -17.96
N GLU A 787 23.61 -18.80 -18.69
CA GLU A 787 23.80 -18.96 -20.13
C GLU A 787 22.46 -19.25 -20.81
N TRP A 788 22.34 -18.90 -22.10
CA TRP A 788 21.19 -19.29 -22.90
C TRP A 788 21.22 -20.78 -23.17
N ARG A 789 20.07 -21.44 -23.09
CA ARG A 789 19.96 -22.89 -23.24
C ARG A 789 19.13 -23.29 -24.45
N ASN A 790 19.49 -24.42 -25.05
CA ASN A 790 18.74 -25.14 -26.08
C ASN A 790 18.73 -26.65 -25.88
N ASP A 791 18.95 -27.09 -24.65
CA ASP A 791 18.75 -28.48 -24.25
C ASP A 791 17.25 -28.78 -24.12
N VAL A 792 16.92 -30.07 -24.31
CA VAL A 792 15.57 -30.61 -24.26
C VAL A 792 15.57 -31.80 -23.31
N TRP A 793 14.73 -31.72 -22.28
CA TRP A 793 14.61 -32.74 -21.26
C TRP A 793 13.18 -33.24 -21.17
N ARG A 794 13.02 -34.50 -20.75
CA ARG A 794 11.71 -35.12 -20.60
C ARG A 794 11.61 -35.95 -19.34
N SER A 795 10.41 -35.96 -18.75
CA SER A 795 10.10 -36.81 -17.59
C SER A 795 8.67 -37.36 -17.66
N ARG A 796 8.45 -38.55 -17.07
CA ARG A 796 7.11 -39.13 -16.86
C ARG A 796 6.52 -38.80 -15.49
N ASP A 797 7.35 -38.36 -14.56
CA ASP A 797 7.01 -38.26 -13.14
C ASP A 797 7.50 -36.95 -12.50
N GLY A 798 8.26 -36.14 -13.23
CA GLY A 798 8.93 -34.93 -12.74
C GLY A 798 10.12 -35.19 -11.82
N VAL A 799 10.44 -36.46 -11.54
CA VAL A 799 11.57 -36.90 -10.70
C VAL A 799 12.75 -37.30 -11.57
N ASN A 800 12.48 -38.20 -12.52
CA ASN A 800 13.44 -38.84 -13.38
C ASN A 800 13.42 -38.12 -14.73
N TRP A 801 14.46 -37.32 -14.96
CA TRP A 801 14.62 -36.56 -16.19
C TRP A 801 15.60 -37.25 -17.12
N THR A 802 15.22 -37.35 -18.38
CA THR A 802 16.07 -37.82 -19.47
C THR A 802 16.40 -36.64 -20.37
N GLU A 803 17.68 -36.36 -20.55
CA GLU A 803 18.13 -35.43 -21.59
C GLU A 803 17.88 -36.08 -22.94
N MET A 804 16.99 -35.47 -23.73
CA MET A 804 16.69 -35.92 -25.09
C MET A 804 17.68 -35.31 -26.07
N THR A 805 18.11 -34.07 -25.81
CA THR A 805 19.06 -33.34 -26.65
C THR A 805 19.82 -32.32 -25.81
N ALA A 806 21.15 -32.40 -25.80
CA ALA A 806 22.01 -31.46 -25.08
C ALA A 806 22.08 -30.07 -25.74
N ALA A 807 21.93 -30.01 -27.07
CA ALA A 807 21.96 -28.80 -27.86
C ALA A 807 21.14 -28.99 -29.14
N ALA A 808 19.89 -28.53 -29.12
CA ALA A 808 19.02 -28.59 -30.28
C ALA A 808 19.53 -27.64 -31.39
N PRO A 809 19.16 -27.86 -32.67
CA PRO A 809 19.68 -27.06 -33.78
C PRO A 809 19.20 -25.60 -33.77
N TRP A 810 18.12 -25.29 -33.06
CA TRP A 810 17.69 -23.91 -32.84
C TRP A 810 18.61 -23.18 -31.87
N SER A 811 18.82 -21.88 -32.10
CA SER A 811 19.69 -21.04 -31.27
C SER A 811 19.30 -21.10 -29.78
N PRO A 812 20.27 -21.19 -28.84
CA PRO A 812 20.03 -21.07 -27.42
C PRO A 812 19.18 -19.85 -27.07
N ARG A 813 18.13 -20.03 -26.26
CA ARG A 813 17.14 -18.97 -26.04
C ARG A 813 16.36 -19.11 -24.74
N PHE A 814 15.84 -17.98 -24.29
CA PHE A 814 14.92 -17.87 -23.15
C PHE A 814 13.72 -16.98 -23.53
N ARG A 815 12.65 -17.01 -22.72
CA ARG A 815 11.39 -16.28 -22.99
C ARG A 815 10.77 -16.62 -24.36
N HIS A 816 11.09 -17.79 -24.91
CA HIS A 816 10.42 -18.32 -26.08
C HIS A 816 9.07 -18.91 -25.68
N ALA A 817 8.20 -19.13 -26.66
CA ALA A 817 6.98 -19.90 -26.45
C ALA A 817 7.22 -21.35 -26.87
N SER A 818 6.64 -22.29 -26.11
CA SER A 818 6.52 -23.68 -26.54
C SER A 818 5.10 -24.17 -26.35
N VAL A 819 4.62 -24.99 -27.27
CA VAL A 819 3.26 -25.53 -27.24
C VAL A 819 3.19 -26.86 -27.98
N VAL A 820 2.16 -27.65 -27.68
CA VAL A 820 1.84 -28.86 -28.43
C VAL A 820 0.74 -28.54 -29.43
N PHE A 821 1.03 -28.68 -30.72
CA PHE A 821 0.10 -28.42 -31.81
C PHE A 821 0.30 -29.47 -32.92
N ASP A 822 -0.78 -29.99 -33.48
CA ASP A 822 -0.76 -31.10 -34.46
C ASP A 822 0.12 -32.29 -34.01
N GLY A 823 0.03 -32.64 -32.72
CA GLY A 823 0.79 -33.76 -32.14
C GLY A 823 2.31 -33.57 -32.13
N ARG A 824 2.81 -32.34 -32.18
CA ARG A 824 4.25 -32.01 -32.17
C ARG A 824 4.57 -30.99 -31.09
N LEU A 825 5.79 -31.02 -30.60
CA LEU A 825 6.40 -29.96 -29.81
C LEU A 825 6.77 -28.81 -30.74
N TRP A 826 6.41 -27.59 -30.40
CA TRP A 826 6.79 -26.37 -31.13
C TRP A 826 7.61 -25.44 -30.24
N VAL A 827 8.60 -24.75 -30.82
CA VAL A 827 9.38 -23.67 -30.22
C VAL A 827 9.27 -22.44 -31.13
N ILE A 828 8.80 -21.32 -30.58
CA ILE A 828 8.41 -20.13 -31.33
C ILE A 828 9.09 -18.90 -30.72
N GLY A 829 9.87 -18.18 -31.56
CA GLY A 829 10.54 -16.93 -31.17
C GLY A 829 11.42 -17.06 -29.93
N GLY A 830 11.44 -16.01 -29.10
CA GLY A 830 12.25 -15.90 -27.89
C GLY A 830 13.37 -14.88 -28.01
N MET A 831 14.26 -14.87 -27.01
CA MET A 831 15.43 -14.02 -26.98
C MET A 831 16.69 -14.90 -27.02
N GLY A 832 17.54 -14.69 -28.03
CA GLY A 832 18.82 -15.36 -28.20
C GLY A 832 19.98 -14.67 -27.45
N PRO A 833 21.22 -15.14 -27.66
CA PRO A 833 22.41 -14.55 -27.04
C PRO A 833 22.52 -13.04 -27.30
N GLY A 834 22.80 -12.27 -26.25
CA GLY A 834 22.82 -10.80 -26.34
C GLY A 834 21.43 -10.14 -26.44
N ASP A 835 20.39 -10.85 -25.99
CA ASP A 835 18.99 -10.42 -26.06
C ASP A 835 18.52 -10.13 -27.49
N GLU A 836 19.00 -10.92 -28.46
CA GLU A 836 18.55 -10.86 -29.84
C GLU A 836 17.11 -11.39 -29.96
N PRO A 837 16.12 -10.59 -30.38
CA PRO A 837 14.75 -11.05 -30.49
C PRO A 837 14.57 -11.92 -31.74
N LEU A 838 14.06 -13.14 -31.56
CA LEU A 838 13.94 -14.17 -32.59
C LEU A 838 12.50 -14.28 -33.14
N ASN A 839 12.38 -14.66 -34.41
CA ASN A 839 11.11 -14.97 -35.08
C ASN A 839 11.13 -16.26 -35.91
N ASP A 840 12.02 -17.18 -35.57
CA ASP A 840 12.03 -18.52 -36.13
C ASP A 840 11.04 -19.45 -35.40
N VAL A 841 10.59 -20.48 -36.10
CA VAL A 841 9.64 -21.49 -35.63
C VAL A 841 10.19 -22.88 -35.92
N TRP A 842 10.25 -23.70 -34.88
CA TRP A 842 10.78 -25.06 -34.94
C TRP A 842 9.76 -26.05 -34.40
N HIS A 843 9.77 -27.28 -34.91
CA HIS A 843 8.99 -28.37 -34.33
C HIS A 843 9.74 -29.68 -34.25
N SER A 844 9.26 -30.57 -33.38
CA SER A 844 9.75 -31.93 -33.22
C SER A 844 8.66 -32.86 -32.70
N THR A 845 8.70 -34.13 -33.08
CA THR A 845 7.81 -35.18 -32.51
C THR A 845 8.44 -35.87 -31.31
N ASP A 846 9.76 -35.87 -31.19
CA ASP A 846 10.50 -36.68 -30.22
C ASP A 846 11.47 -35.87 -29.35
N GLY A 847 11.57 -34.56 -29.60
CA GLY A 847 12.49 -33.64 -28.93
C GLY A 847 13.96 -33.86 -29.28
N VAL A 848 14.26 -34.77 -30.21
CA VAL A 848 15.61 -35.09 -30.71
C VAL A 848 15.81 -34.52 -32.11
N HIS A 849 14.87 -34.81 -33.00
CA HIS A 849 14.91 -34.37 -34.39
C HIS A 849 14.05 -33.13 -34.54
N TRP A 850 14.70 -31.98 -34.63
CA TRP A 850 14.04 -30.68 -34.78
C TRP A 850 14.10 -30.22 -36.23
N ILE A 851 12.96 -29.74 -36.73
CA ILE A 851 12.78 -29.21 -38.07
C ILE A 851 12.50 -27.72 -37.95
N GLU A 852 13.26 -26.90 -38.70
CA GLU A 852 12.97 -25.47 -38.88
C GLU A 852 11.75 -25.35 -39.80
N ALA A 853 10.58 -25.07 -39.22
CA ALA A 853 9.36 -24.86 -39.98
C ALA A 853 9.38 -23.50 -40.68
N VAL A 854 9.86 -22.47 -39.97
CA VAL A 854 9.95 -21.10 -40.48
C VAL A 854 11.24 -20.49 -39.98
N ARG A 855 12.09 -20.04 -40.91
CA ARG A 855 13.36 -19.36 -40.58
C ARG A 855 13.14 -17.92 -40.10
N GLU A 856 12.18 -17.22 -40.71
CA GLU A 856 11.80 -15.84 -40.39
C GLU A 856 10.29 -15.70 -40.59
N ALA A 857 9.53 -15.70 -39.51
CA ALA A 857 8.09 -15.50 -39.55
C ALA A 857 7.73 -14.03 -39.84
N PRO A 858 6.52 -13.74 -40.37
CA PRO A 858 6.13 -12.38 -40.77
C PRO A 858 5.95 -11.40 -39.61
N TRP A 859 5.75 -11.91 -38.39
CA TRP A 859 5.71 -11.10 -37.18
C TRP A 859 7.14 -10.74 -36.73
N THR A 860 7.25 -9.58 -36.06
CA THR A 860 8.54 -9.06 -35.59
C THR A 860 9.16 -9.98 -34.53
N GLY A 861 10.49 -10.16 -34.56
CA GLY A 861 11.22 -10.92 -33.55
C GLY A 861 10.89 -10.46 -32.13
N ARG A 862 10.67 -11.42 -31.22
CA ARG A 862 10.21 -11.14 -29.86
C ARG A 862 10.33 -12.31 -28.89
N GLY A 863 10.42 -11.99 -27.60
CA GLY A 863 10.24 -12.92 -26.49
C GLY A 863 9.10 -12.52 -25.53
N ALA A 864 8.76 -13.39 -24.60
CA ALA A 864 7.72 -13.21 -23.59
C ALA A 864 6.33 -12.87 -24.15
N HIS A 865 6.05 -13.38 -25.35
CA HIS A 865 4.72 -13.47 -25.95
C HIS A 865 4.01 -14.74 -25.42
N ALA A 866 2.68 -14.78 -25.50
CA ALA A 866 1.90 -15.93 -25.06
C ALA A 866 1.45 -16.79 -26.25
N PRO A 867 1.67 -18.11 -26.23
CA PRO A 867 1.11 -19.03 -27.22
C PRO A 867 -0.26 -19.56 -26.78
N LEU A 868 -1.16 -19.85 -27.73
CA LEU A 868 -2.39 -20.63 -27.49
C LEU A 868 -2.62 -21.65 -28.60
N VAL A 869 -3.31 -22.74 -28.27
CA VAL A 869 -3.98 -23.59 -29.27
C VAL A 869 -5.47 -23.46 -29.05
N TYR A 870 -6.17 -22.91 -30.03
CA TYR A 870 -7.59 -22.61 -29.96
C TYR A 870 -8.20 -22.71 -31.36
N ASP A 871 -9.36 -23.37 -31.46
CA ASP A 871 -10.06 -23.58 -32.73
C ASP A 871 -9.16 -24.17 -33.83
N ASP A 872 -8.43 -25.25 -33.47
CA ASP A 872 -7.46 -25.97 -34.30
C ASP A 872 -6.38 -25.09 -34.94
N LYS A 873 -6.08 -23.94 -34.33
CA LYS A 873 -5.05 -22.99 -34.76
C LYS A 873 -4.04 -22.76 -33.65
N LEU A 874 -2.81 -22.47 -34.07
CA LEU A 874 -1.75 -21.97 -33.22
C LEU A 874 -1.80 -20.43 -33.20
N TRP A 875 -1.82 -19.83 -32.01
CA TRP A 875 -1.92 -18.38 -31.83
C TRP A 875 -0.69 -17.82 -31.13
N LEU A 876 -0.34 -16.57 -31.47
CA LEU A 876 0.71 -15.77 -30.83
C LEU A 876 0.15 -14.42 -30.42
N LEU A 877 0.35 -14.05 -29.16
CA LEU A 877 -0.19 -12.83 -28.56
C LEU A 877 0.92 -11.98 -27.92
N GLY A 878 1.05 -10.73 -28.37
CA GLY A 878 1.89 -9.70 -27.75
C GLY A 878 3.40 -10.05 -27.69
N GLY A 879 4.06 -9.65 -26.61
CA GLY A 879 5.48 -9.90 -26.33
C GLY A 879 6.41 -8.71 -26.60
N MET A 880 7.68 -8.82 -26.23
CA MET A 880 8.67 -7.75 -26.34
C MET A 880 9.68 -8.04 -27.46
N GLY A 881 9.84 -7.09 -28.38
CA GLY A 881 10.82 -7.09 -29.46
C GLY A 881 12.02 -6.16 -29.21
N PHE A 882 12.72 -5.81 -30.29
CA PHE A 882 13.96 -5.03 -30.26
C PHE A 882 13.78 -3.64 -29.60
N GLY A 883 14.80 -3.20 -28.84
CA GLY A 883 14.80 -1.87 -28.21
C GLY A 883 13.75 -1.68 -27.12
N GLY A 884 13.15 -2.77 -26.61
CA GLY A 884 12.09 -2.73 -25.61
C GLY A 884 10.70 -2.40 -26.18
N TYR A 885 10.52 -2.47 -27.50
CA TYR A 885 9.20 -2.32 -28.12
C TYR A 885 8.28 -3.46 -27.67
N VAL A 886 7.15 -3.12 -27.06
CA VAL A 886 6.19 -4.10 -26.55
C VAL A 886 5.01 -4.20 -27.51
N ASN A 887 4.83 -5.38 -28.08
CA ASN A 887 3.80 -5.69 -29.05
C ASN A 887 2.47 -6.05 -28.35
N TYR A 888 1.40 -5.94 -29.12
CA TYR A 888 0.02 -6.25 -28.72
C TYR A 888 -0.84 -6.60 -29.94
N ASP A 889 -0.16 -7.06 -30.98
CA ASP A 889 -0.71 -7.74 -32.13
C ASP A 889 -1.07 -9.19 -31.77
N VAL A 890 -1.98 -9.75 -32.57
CA VAL A 890 -2.46 -11.13 -32.47
C VAL A 890 -2.29 -11.79 -33.82
N TRP A 891 -1.66 -12.96 -33.83
CA TRP A 891 -1.44 -13.76 -35.02
C TRP A 891 -1.96 -15.17 -34.81
N TYR A 892 -2.36 -15.83 -35.90
CA TYR A 892 -2.61 -17.27 -35.90
C TYR A 892 -1.94 -17.98 -37.07
N SER A 893 -1.84 -19.30 -36.96
CA SER A 893 -1.43 -20.21 -38.01
C SER A 893 -2.25 -21.50 -37.94
N GLU A 894 -2.68 -22.00 -39.09
CA GLU A 894 -3.41 -23.28 -39.18
C GLU A 894 -2.45 -24.49 -39.19
N ASP A 895 -1.18 -24.28 -39.51
CA ASP A 895 -0.18 -25.34 -39.73
C ASP A 895 1.17 -25.09 -39.02
N GLY A 896 1.30 -23.97 -38.33
CA GLY A 896 2.52 -23.49 -37.68
C GLY A 896 3.56 -22.89 -38.65
N VAL A 897 3.25 -22.83 -39.95
CA VAL A 897 4.16 -22.37 -41.02
C VAL A 897 3.66 -21.07 -41.63
N VAL A 898 2.38 -21.00 -42.00
CA VAL A 898 1.76 -19.82 -42.57
C VAL A 898 1.07 -19.02 -41.47
N TRP A 899 1.55 -17.82 -41.22
CA TRP A 899 1.06 -16.95 -40.16
C TRP A 899 0.23 -15.79 -40.71
N HIS A 900 -0.91 -15.54 -40.08
CA HIS A 900 -1.88 -14.53 -40.43
C HIS A 900 -2.06 -13.54 -39.27
N GLU A 901 -1.87 -12.26 -39.54
CA GLU A 901 -2.18 -11.19 -38.58
C GLU A 901 -3.70 -11.05 -38.45
N VAL A 902 -4.20 -11.03 -37.22
CA VAL A 902 -5.62 -10.83 -36.90
C VAL A 902 -5.91 -9.36 -36.63
N THR A 903 -5.02 -8.74 -35.86
CA THR A 903 -5.01 -7.33 -35.47
C THR A 903 -3.61 -6.95 -34.99
N ASP A 904 -3.18 -5.73 -35.27
CA ASP A 904 -1.98 -5.09 -34.72
C ASP A 904 -2.29 -4.17 -33.52
N ASP A 905 -3.58 -4.02 -33.19
CA ASP A 905 -4.10 -3.04 -32.23
C ASP A 905 -5.10 -3.69 -31.26
N ALA A 906 -4.70 -4.78 -30.59
CA ALA A 906 -5.58 -5.40 -29.62
C ALA A 906 -5.83 -4.46 -28.42
N PRO A 907 -7.07 -4.33 -27.92
CA PRO A 907 -7.45 -3.30 -26.94
C PRO A 907 -6.85 -3.51 -25.55
N TRP A 908 -6.31 -4.70 -25.27
CA TRP A 908 -5.52 -4.96 -24.07
C TRP A 908 -4.14 -4.28 -24.12
N GLY A 909 -3.72 -3.71 -25.25
CA GLY A 909 -2.57 -2.82 -25.39
C GLY A 909 -1.19 -3.49 -25.19
N PRO A 910 -0.08 -2.73 -25.35
CA PRO A 910 1.29 -3.25 -25.26
C PRO A 910 1.54 -4.12 -24.02
N ARG A 911 1.86 -5.41 -24.22
CA ARG A 911 2.00 -6.36 -23.12
C ARG A 911 3.00 -7.49 -23.40
N TRP A 912 3.86 -7.75 -22.42
CA TRP A 912 4.80 -8.88 -22.38
C TRP A 912 4.75 -9.54 -20.99
N ARG A 913 5.22 -10.80 -20.89
CA ARG A 913 5.22 -11.60 -19.65
C ARG A 913 3.82 -11.75 -19.02
N HIS A 914 2.79 -11.74 -19.86
CA HIS A 914 1.41 -11.99 -19.48
C HIS A 914 1.09 -13.48 -19.58
N GLY A 915 0.06 -13.91 -18.84
CA GLY A 915 -0.52 -15.23 -19.01
C GLY A 915 -1.57 -15.22 -20.14
N ALA A 916 -1.73 -16.37 -20.78
CA ALA A 916 -2.86 -16.60 -21.67
C ALA A 916 -3.33 -18.04 -21.57
N VAL A 917 -4.65 -18.26 -21.60
CA VAL A 917 -5.24 -19.61 -21.56
C VAL A 917 -6.48 -19.71 -22.43
N VAL A 918 -6.89 -20.93 -22.76
CA VAL A 918 -8.20 -21.21 -23.34
C VAL A 918 -9.12 -21.76 -22.26
N HIS A 919 -10.25 -21.10 -22.03
CA HIS A 919 -11.28 -21.54 -21.09
C HIS A 919 -12.66 -21.16 -21.62
N ASP A 920 -13.64 -22.06 -21.47
CA ASP A 920 -15.03 -21.82 -21.89
C ASP A 920 -15.16 -21.28 -23.33
N GLN A 921 -14.47 -21.95 -24.28
CA GLN A 921 -14.47 -21.59 -25.72
C GLN A 921 -14.06 -20.13 -25.98
N LYS A 922 -13.13 -19.60 -25.17
CA LYS A 922 -12.56 -18.27 -25.32
C LYS A 922 -11.06 -18.33 -25.08
N MET A 923 -10.33 -17.47 -25.79
CA MET A 923 -8.95 -17.11 -25.46
C MET A 923 -8.98 -16.05 -24.36
N TRP A 924 -8.11 -16.19 -23.36
CA TRP A 924 -7.98 -15.26 -22.23
C TRP A 924 -6.57 -14.70 -22.16
N VAL A 925 -6.43 -13.42 -21.81
CA VAL A 925 -5.15 -12.73 -21.55
C VAL A 925 -5.20 -12.16 -20.14
N LEU A 926 -4.17 -12.44 -19.32
CA LEU A 926 -4.15 -12.13 -17.90
C LEU A 926 -2.85 -11.42 -17.49
N GLY A 927 -2.98 -10.26 -16.84
CA GLY A 927 -1.87 -9.53 -16.23
C GLY A 927 -0.71 -9.22 -17.17
N GLY A 928 0.53 -9.22 -16.67
CA GLY A 928 1.74 -8.90 -17.43
C GLY A 928 1.98 -7.39 -17.57
N SER A 929 3.26 -7.00 -17.71
CA SER A 929 3.67 -5.58 -17.77
C SER A 929 3.15 -4.75 -16.58
N GLY A 930 3.18 -5.34 -15.37
CA GLY A 930 2.68 -4.69 -14.16
C GLY A 930 1.17 -4.46 -14.13
N ARG A 931 0.38 -5.35 -14.75
CA ARG A 931 -1.09 -5.28 -14.79
C ARG A 931 -1.74 -6.47 -14.08
N ASN A 932 -3.02 -6.32 -13.78
CA ASN A 932 -3.92 -7.35 -13.25
C ASN A 932 -5.31 -7.34 -13.91
N ASP A 933 -5.39 -6.80 -15.12
CA ASP A 933 -6.57 -6.91 -15.98
C ASP A 933 -6.64 -8.30 -16.64
N VAL A 934 -7.88 -8.70 -16.96
CA VAL A 934 -8.21 -9.96 -17.62
C VAL A 934 -9.10 -9.66 -18.81
N TRP A 935 -8.72 -10.18 -19.98
CA TRP A 935 -9.42 -10.01 -21.25
C TRP A 935 -9.77 -11.36 -21.84
N TYR A 936 -10.86 -11.43 -22.60
CA TYR A 936 -11.19 -12.61 -23.40
C TYR A 936 -11.62 -12.26 -24.81
N SER A 937 -11.47 -13.22 -25.73
CA SER A 937 -11.96 -13.13 -27.10
C SER A 937 -12.34 -14.52 -27.62
N THR A 938 -13.28 -14.56 -28.57
CA THR A 938 -13.65 -15.80 -29.27
C THR A 938 -13.02 -15.93 -30.66
N ASP A 939 -12.42 -14.85 -31.18
CA ASP A 939 -11.90 -14.79 -32.54
C ASP A 939 -10.52 -14.12 -32.65
N GLY A 940 -9.99 -13.61 -31.53
CA GLY A 940 -8.69 -12.95 -31.43
C GLY A 940 -8.66 -11.53 -31.98
N ARG A 941 -9.78 -11.02 -32.51
CA ARG A 941 -9.95 -9.65 -33.00
C ARG A 941 -10.76 -8.83 -32.01
N ASP A 942 -11.92 -9.32 -31.63
CA ASP A 942 -12.84 -8.65 -30.74
C ASP A 942 -12.57 -9.11 -29.31
N TRP A 943 -11.82 -8.30 -28.56
CA TRP A 943 -11.46 -8.56 -27.17
C TRP A 943 -12.33 -7.78 -26.20
N VAL A 944 -12.80 -8.46 -25.17
CA VAL A 944 -13.65 -7.93 -24.10
C VAL A 944 -12.90 -8.02 -22.78
N ALA A 945 -12.81 -6.91 -22.04
CA ALA A 945 -12.30 -6.93 -20.67
C ALA A 945 -13.30 -7.68 -19.78
N ALA A 946 -12.85 -8.76 -19.14
CA ALA A 946 -13.60 -9.49 -18.13
C ALA A 946 -13.58 -8.73 -16.80
N THR A 947 -12.37 -8.33 -16.37
CA THR A 947 -12.14 -7.44 -15.24
C THR A 947 -10.93 -6.57 -15.54
N ASP A 948 -10.97 -5.30 -15.15
CA ASP A 948 -9.88 -4.35 -15.36
C ASP A 948 -8.88 -4.34 -14.19
N ALA A 949 -9.26 -4.90 -13.04
CA ALA A 949 -8.37 -5.14 -11.90
C ALA A 949 -8.89 -6.34 -11.09
N ALA A 950 -8.37 -7.52 -11.39
CA ALA A 950 -8.58 -8.69 -10.55
C ALA A 950 -7.99 -8.45 -9.13
N PRO A 951 -8.52 -9.09 -8.07
CA PRO A 951 -8.10 -8.87 -6.68
C PRO A 951 -6.66 -9.31 -6.39
N TRP A 952 -6.06 -10.15 -7.23
CA TRP A 952 -4.62 -10.43 -7.15
C TRP A 952 -3.80 -9.23 -7.63
N THR A 953 -2.65 -9.03 -7.00
CA THR A 953 -1.79 -7.88 -7.26
C THR A 953 -1.28 -7.82 -8.70
N ARG A 954 -1.06 -6.61 -9.20
CA ARG A 954 -0.43 -6.35 -10.51
C ARG A 954 0.87 -7.15 -10.62
N ARG A 955 0.97 -8.00 -11.64
CA ARG A 955 2.10 -8.94 -11.74
C ARG A 955 2.44 -9.33 -13.16
N GLU A 956 3.66 -9.80 -13.33
CA GLU A 956 4.16 -10.37 -14.58
C GLU A 956 4.95 -11.66 -14.32
N GLY A 957 5.14 -12.45 -15.38
CA GLY A 957 5.92 -13.70 -15.30
C GLY A 957 5.28 -14.77 -14.40
N HIS A 958 3.98 -14.67 -14.15
CA HIS A 958 3.20 -15.64 -13.39
C HIS A 958 2.83 -16.85 -14.26
N GLY A 959 2.61 -18.01 -13.63
CA GLY A 959 2.07 -19.18 -14.31
C GLY A 959 0.56 -19.02 -14.54
N THR A 960 0.07 -19.45 -15.70
CA THR A 960 -1.37 -19.53 -15.99
C THR A 960 -1.75 -20.87 -16.59
N VAL A 961 -2.78 -21.50 -16.05
CA VAL A 961 -3.29 -22.80 -16.51
C VAL A 961 -4.79 -22.90 -16.29
N VAL A 962 -5.45 -23.83 -17.00
CA VAL A 962 -6.86 -24.15 -16.79
C VAL A 962 -6.99 -25.57 -16.29
N HIS A 963 -7.69 -25.75 -15.17
CA HIS A 963 -7.87 -27.05 -14.54
C HIS A 963 -9.16 -27.09 -13.74
N ASN A 964 -9.93 -28.18 -13.88
CA ASN A 964 -11.22 -28.38 -13.23
C ASN A 964 -12.20 -27.21 -13.44
N GLY A 965 -12.28 -26.73 -14.69
CA GLY A 965 -13.18 -25.65 -15.10
C GLY A 965 -12.80 -24.28 -14.52
N ARG A 966 -11.55 -24.10 -14.06
CA ARG A 966 -11.06 -22.86 -13.46
C ARG A 966 -9.79 -22.40 -14.16
N ILE A 967 -9.67 -21.09 -14.34
CA ILE A 967 -8.45 -20.39 -14.71
C ILE A 967 -7.64 -20.18 -13.43
N TRP A 968 -6.34 -20.48 -13.46
CA TRP A 968 -5.43 -20.35 -12.32
C TRP A 968 -4.32 -19.35 -12.61
N ILE A 969 -3.97 -18.55 -11.62
CA ILE A 969 -2.78 -17.67 -11.57
C ILE A 969 -1.88 -18.21 -10.46
N ILE A 970 -0.60 -18.46 -10.77
CA ILE A 970 0.35 -19.06 -9.83
C ILE A 970 1.65 -18.24 -9.78
N GLY A 971 1.94 -17.65 -8.62
CA GLY A 971 3.14 -16.86 -8.37
C GLY A 971 3.28 -15.63 -9.28
N GLY A 972 4.49 -15.40 -9.77
CA GLY A 972 4.86 -14.23 -10.57
C GLY A 972 5.63 -13.20 -9.77
N MET A 973 5.72 -11.99 -10.29
CA MET A 973 6.35 -10.88 -9.59
C MET A 973 5.60 -9.57 -9.79
N GLU A 974 5.59 -8.76 -8.75
CA GLU A 974 5.07 -7.39 -8.78
C GLU A 974 6.11 -6.42 -9.35
N PRO A 975 5.68 -5.21 -9.76
CA PRO A 975 6.60 -4.11 -10.01
C PRO A 975 7.55 -3.89 -8.82
N GLY A 976 8.86 -3.84 -9.08
CA GLY A 976 9.88 -3.71 -8.05
C GLY A 976 10.52 -5.03 -7.59
N GLU A 977 10.40 -6.10 -8.39
CA GLU A 977 11.08 -7.40 -8.17
C GLU A 977 10.63 -8.16 -6.91
N ILE A 978 9.41 -7.88 -6.43
CA ILE A 978 8.79 -8.65 -5.36
C ILE A 978 8.21 -9.92 -5.97
N HIS A 979 8.90 -11.04 -5.75
CA HIS A 979 8.45 -12.35 -6.21
C HIS A 979 7.34 -12.87 -5.30
N LEU A 980 6.42 -13.63 -5.89
CA LEU A 980 5.20 -14.10 -5.23
C LEU A 980 5.12 -15.62 -5.24
N ASN A 981 4.41 -16.17 -4.26
CA ASN A 981 4.02 -17.59 -4.19
C ASN A 981 2.56 -17.80 -3.80
N ASP A 982 1.73 -16.80 -4.04
CA ASP A 982 0.29 -16.93 -3.93
C ASP A 982 -0.31 -17.66 -5.15
N VAL A 983 -1.50 -18.22 -4.97
CA VAL A 983 -2.24 -18.97 -5.98
C VAL A 983 -3.70 -18.54 -5.96
N TRP A 984 -4.20 -18.15 -7.13
CA TRP A 984 -5.57 -17.68 -7.32
C TRP A 984 -6.27 -18.49 -8.40
N TYR A 985 -7.60 -18.57 -8.32
CA TYR A 985 -8.40 -19.13 -9.38
C TYR A 985 -9.70 -18.37 -9.62
N SER A 986 -10.25 -18.53 -10.81
CA SER A 986 -11.56 -18.01 -11.20
C SER A 986 -12.25 -18.97 -12.17
N THR A 987 -13.58 -19.02 -12.15
CA THR A 987 -14.36 -19.78 -13.14
C THR A 987 -14.76 -18.97 -14.36
N ASP A 988 -14.74 -17.64 -14.26
CA ASP A 988 -15.27 -16.71 -15.26
C ASP A 988 -14.30 -15.56 -15.60
N GLY A 989 -13.12 -15.54 -14.97
CA GLY A 989 -12.12 -14.50 -15.14
C GLY A 989 -12.47 -13.17 -14.46
N VAL A 990 -13.60 -13.08 -13.73
CA VAL A 990 -14.08 -11.89 -13.02
C VAL A 990 -13.98 -12.09 -11.52
N ASP A 991 -14.60 -13.15 -11.01
CA ASP A 991 -14.60 -13.49 -9.59
C ASP A 991 -13.41 -14.37 -9.28
N TRP A 992 -12.40 -13.80 -8.61
CA TRP A 992 -11.16 -14.50 -8.27
C TRP A 992 -11.10 -14.82 -6.78
N ILE A 993 -10.73 -16.06 -6.48
CA ILE A 993 -10.59 -16.60 -5.14
C ILE A 993 -9.13 -16.96 -4.92
N GLU A 994 -8.56 -16.49 -3.81
CA GLU A 994 -7.24 -16.91 -3.36
C GLU A 994 -7.32 -18.35 -2.83
N ALA A 995 -6.68 -19.29 -3.54
CA ALA A 995 -6.58 -20.67 -3.11
C ALA A 995 -5.46 -20.85 -2.07
N THR A 996 -4.33 -20.18 -2.29
CA THR A 996 -3.18 -20.22 -1.39
C THR A 996 -2.60 -18.83 -1.26
N TYR A 997 -2.62 -18.29 -0.06
CA TYR A 997 -1.99 -16.99 0.25
C TYR A 997 -0.46 -17.06 0.18
N VAL A 998 0.14 -18.16 0.69
CA VAL A 998 1.59 -18.42 0.61
C VAL A 998 1.82 -19.91 0.36
N ALA A 999 2.31 -20.28 -0.82
CA ALA A 999 2.61 -21.66 -1.15
C ALA A 999 3.97 -22.10 -0.58
N PRO A 1000 4.18 -23.39 -0.30
CA PRO A 1000 5.41 -23.89 0.34
C PRO A 1000 6.65 -23.81 -0.56
N TRP A 1001 6.48 -23.63 -1.87
CA TRP A 1001 7.59 -23.31 -2.75
C TRP A 1001 7.97 -21.84 -2.62
N SER A 1002 9.26 -21.54 -2.72
CA SER A 1002 9.77 -20.17 -2.58
C SER A 1002 9.12 -19.20 -3.59
N PRO A 1003 8.87 -17.93 -3.22
CA PRO A 1003 8.37 -16.91 -4.14
C PRO A 1003 9.17 -16.84 -5.43
N ARG A 1004 8.49 -16.84 -6.57
CA ARG A 1004 9.14 -16.95 -7.89
C ARG A 1004 8.28 -16.47 -9.06
N ALA A 1005 8.99 -16.06 -10.11
CA ALA A 1005 8.46 -15.70 -11.42
C ALA A 1005 9.23 -16.45 -12.52
N PHE A 1006 8.73 -16.39 -13.76
CA PHE A 1006 9.39 -16.96 -14.95
C PHE A 1006 9.66 -18.47 -14.86
N GLY A 1007 8.91 -19.17 -14.02
CA GLY A 1007 8.82 -20.64 -14.03
C GLY A 1007 7.69 -21.09 -14.95
N ALA A 1008 7.58 -22.40 -15.16
CA ALA A 1008 6.48 -22.96 -15.92
C ALA A 1008 5.36 -23.44 -14.98
N ALA A 1009 4.12 -23.19 -15.37
CA ALA A 1009 2.95 -23.84 -14.79
C ALA A 1009 2.27 -24.70 -15.86
N VAL A 1010 1.98 -25.96 -15.55
CA VAL A 1010 1.34 -26.92 -16.47
C VAL A 1010 0.34 -27.81 -15.75
N ILE A 1011 -0.58 -28.41 -16.51
CA ILE A 1011 -1.45 -29.48 -16.01
C ILE A 1011 -0.88 -30.82 -16.42
N PHE A 1012 -0.56 -31.66 -15.45
CA PHE A 1012 -0.02 -32.99 -15.67
C PHE A 1012 -0.58 -33.96 -14.63
N ASP A 1013 -0.97 -35.16 -15.05
CA ASP A 1013 -1.55 -36.18 -14.15
C ASP A 1013 -2.69 -35.61 -13.27
N ASP A 1014 -3.60 -34.87 -13.91
CA ASP A 1014 -4.77 -34.22 -13.31
C ASP A 1014 -4.45 -33.29 -12.12
N LYS A 1015 -3.29 -32.61 -12.17
CA LYS A 1015 -2.83 -31.70 -11.11
C LYS A 1015 -2.22 -30.44 -11.72
N LEU A 1016 -2.20 -29.38 -10.92
CA LEU A 1016 -1.41 -28.17 -11.17
C LEU A 1016 0.07 -28.48 -10.87
N TRP A 1017 0.99 -28.05 -11.73
CA TRP A 1017 2.43 -28.19 -11.53
C TRP A 1017 3.14 -26.84 -11.64
N VAL A 1018 4.18 -26.63 -10.83
CA VAL A 1018 5.09 -25.48 -10.87
C VAL A 1018 6.51 -26.00 -11.01
N ILE A 1019 7.24 -25.54 -12.03
CA ILE A 1019 8.55 -26.08 -12.42
C ILE A 1019 9.55 -24.93 -12.60
N GLY A 1020 10.63 -24.97 -11.82
CA GLY A 1020 11.76 -24.04 -11.89
C GLY A 1020 11.38 -22.57 -11.64
N GLY A 1021 12.05 -21.63 -12.33
CA GLY A 1021 11.79 -20.19 -12.23
C GLY A 1021 12.89 -19.41 -11.49
N TYR A 1022 12.63 -18.14 -11.20
CA TYR A 1022 13.55 -17.22 -10.54
C TYR A 1022 12.90 -16.53 -9.35
N GLY A 1023 13.65 -16.38 -8.26
CA GLY A 1023 13.28 -15.66 -7.05
C GLY A 1023 14.53 -15.18 -6.34
N ALA A 1024 14.86 -15.77 -5.18
CA ALA A 1024 16.17 -15.58 -4.53
C ALA A 1024 17.35 -16.11 -5.38
N GLY A 1025 17.06 -16.95 -6.38
CA GLY A 1025 18.00 -17.50 -7.34
C GLY A 1025 17.26 -18.30 -8.41
N PHE A 1026 18.02 -18.94 -9.31
CA PHE A 1026 17.43 -19.88 -10.27
C PHE A 1026 17.00 -21.18 -9.58
N ASN A 1027 15.87 -21.73 -10.02
CA ASN A 1027 15.27 -22.92 -9.44
C ASN A 1027 15.16 -24.06 -10.46
N ASN A 1028 15.28 -25.31 -10.00
CA ASN A 1028 14.92 -26.53 -10.75
C ASN A 1028 14.05 -27.52 -9.95
N ASP A 1029 13.51 -27.08 -8.81
CA ASP A 1029 12.51 -27.84 -8.08
C ASP A 1029 11.19 -27.89 -8.86
N VAL A 1030 10.45 -28.96 -8.59
CA VAL A 1030 9.19 -29.28 -9.24
C VAL A 1030 8.16 -29.51 -8.13
N TRP A 1031 7.00 -28.88 -8.24
CA TRP A 1031 5.92 -28.96 -7.28
C TRP A 1031 4.61 -29.28 -7.97
N HIS A 1032 3.70 -29.95 -7.27
CA HIS A 1032 2.36 -30.20 -7.79
C HIS A 1032 1.27 -30.10 -6.72
N SER A 1033 0.04 -29.80 -7.13
CA SER A 1033 -1.13 -29.70 -6.27
C SER A 1033 -2.39 -30.09 -7.04
N ALA A 1034 -3.27 -30.89 -6.44
CA ALA A 1034 -4.53 -31.27 -7.07
C ALA A 1034 -5.59 -30.16 -7.06
N ASN A 1035 -5.47 -29.20 -6.15
CA ASN A 1035 -6.53 -28.23 -5.86
C ASN A 1035 -6.00 -26.82 -5.62
N GLY A 1036 -4.72 -26.59 -5.85
CA GLY A 1036 -4.06 -25.30 -5.65
C GLY A 1036 -3.83 -24.92 -4.19
N THR A 1037 -4.20 -25.75 -3.20
CA THR A 1037 -4.03 -25.50 -1.76
C THR A 1037 -3.01 -26.42 -1.08
N ALA A 1038 -2.86 -27.66 -1.57
CA ALA A 1038 -1.92 -28.63 -1.02
C ALA A 1038 -0.80 -28.96 -2.01
N TRP A 1039 0.29 -28.20 -1.94
CA TRP A 1039 1.46 -28.37 -2.82
C TRP A 1039 2.45 -29.40 -2.26
N ARG A 1040 2.99 -30.24 -3.13
CA ARG A 1040 4.00 -31.25 -2.83
C ARG A 1040 5.18 -31.13 -3.76
N GLN A 1041 6.38 -31.17 -3.22
CA GLN A 1041 7.60 -31.22 -4.04
C GLN A 1041 7.77 -32.62 -4.63
N VAL A 1042 8.22 -32.68 -5.88
CA VAL A 1042 8.39 -33.89 -6.66
C VAL A 1042 9.81 -34.41 -6.54
N GLY A 1043 9.94 -35.71 -6.26
CA GLY A 1043 11.25 -36.36 -6.17
C GLY A 1043 11.94 -36.21 -4.84
N SER A 1044 11.23 -35.71 -3.82
CA SER A 1044 11.52 -36.04 -2.43
C SER A 1044 11.02 -37.46 -2.17
N SER A 1045 11.92 -38.40 -1.87
CA SER A 1045 11.51 -39.76 -1.47
C SER A 1045 10.79 -39.70 -0.12
N PRO A 1046 9.74 -40.50 0.11
CA PRO A 1046 9.38 -40.88 1.47
C PRO A 1046 10.58 -41.61 2.11
N PRO A 1047 10.82 -41.49 3.43
CA PRO A 1047 11.94 -42.17 4.07
C PRO A 1047 11.90 -43.67 3.74
N ALA A 1048 13.04 -44.21 3.29
CA ALA A 1048 13.17 -45.62 2.99
C ALA A 1048 13.01 -46.44 4.28
N LEU A 1049 12.10 -47.41 4.24
CA LEU A 1049 12.10 -48.56 5.15
C LEU A 1049 13.41 -49.32 4.94
N LEU A 1050 14.32 -49.25 5.92
CA LEU A 1050 15.40 -50.22 6.06
C LEU A 1050 14.98 -51.18 7.17
N GLU A 1051 14.70 -52.42 6.77
CA GLU A 1051 14.73 -53.60 7.62
C GLU A 1051 16.16 -53.79 8.16
N GLU A 1052 16.36 -53.54 9.46
CA GLU A 1052 16.95 -54.47 10.44
C GLU A 1052 16.71 -53.96 11.87
#